data_AF-A0A9D7UG03-F1
#
_entry.id   AF-A0A9D7UG03-F1
#
_cell.length_a   1.000
_cell.length_b   1.000
_cell.length_c   1.000
_cell.angle_alpha   90.00
_cell.angle_beta   90.00
_cell.angle_gamma   90.00
#
_symmetry.space_group_name_H-M   'P 1'
#
loop_
_entity.id
_entity.type
_entity.pdbx_description
1 polymer ?
#
loop_
_entity_poly.entity_id
_entity_poly.type
_entity_poly.pdbx_seq_one_letter_code
_entity_poly.pdbx_strand_id
1 'polypeptide(L)'
;MKILIINDGRKGSVAIAKSVAKQISKAQIKESIVEFKNSTKDLPNFILLKLILSFGPRAIAKINTMPFRKNEKVVIISTSRKSAVIAVWLKLKFFDESVIIQFLKPQLPVKYFNIIFLPQHDKKIIIDNKKIHRFFLTPSLFDFEKIKEKSDNTKDNSEKLMVVLGGKNGRGINRKNISPKNITDIITLTKKWQAQKKKREIFFLTSRRTTDNIENIIASKTANMKNVKLCFSNETSTEMFQKLFSVADSFLITPDSFSMISEAVFSNKPVFIFNKKGMSRKKHMRFVNSVILKKIAFSSDELTSTINRLSKKIDAFTLLQTEIKDIIGLIEEANKRMTDDIKEKCLYAKEKIFDKFVFSIIDFILIIPIILIRIFRILKGKETLKMSLQKLTLVKVKTHRGKLIWFHGASIGEITSVLPLVYKILNESNLNVLLTSGTLSSANVIKKKIQNDDFDGRLIYQPAPVEIPICIRRFLKCWRPITCFRIDSDFWPISLKIIEKFNLKHILINGRISEKSANIYNKIPAIKKVINSSLSHCFMKSEKDLNFMKKLGCENLKVLPNLKYTELKTDIKNIGKIELLKKSFGDKKVWHGAVVSNQEICLIREAHSILKSQKNDILTVISPRKIEAIKNYDWDEETTAFFSKGQIPNKKTQFFINDTFGNVDLFYKSIPTTFIGRSFEEKNNKAGSNPIPAIREGCFIFVGYNYYNFTDVFDELIKYKILKVLPNFNHSQHIAESVGFFLSMKYTDKIKWNERAKQFRIDKMNTLDITLKEIIKIKGLG
;
A
#
# COMPACT_ATOMS: atom_id res chain seq x y z
N MET A 1 -8.56 -31.63 -27.91
CA MET A 1 -8.07 -30.53 -27.06
C MET A 1 -8.86 -29.27 -27.40
N LYS A 2 -9.43 -28.55 -26.42
CA LYS A 2 -10.18 -27.31 -26.69
C LYS A 2 -9.22 -26.12 -26.81
N ILE A 3 -9.43 -25.26 -27.80
CA ILE A 3 -8.60 -24.08 -28.07
C ILE A 3 -9.44 -22.82 -27.86
N LEU A 4 -8.93 -21.89 -27.06
CA LEU A 4 -9.51 -20.57 -26.82
C LEU A 4 -8.62 -19.49 -27.42
N ILE A 5 -9.11 -18.75 -28.41
CA ILE A 5 -8.38 -17.67 -29.06
C ILE A 5 -8.80 -16.33 -28.46
N ILE A 6 -7.83 -15.53 -28.02
CA ILE A 6 -8.04 -14.19 -27.46
C ILE A 6 -7.27 -13.17 -28.31
N ASN A 7 -8.00 -12.28 -28.96
CA ASN A 7 -7.44 -11.28 -29.87
C ASN A 7 -8.02 -9.89 -29.61
N ASP A 8 -7.38 -8.86 -30.18
CA ASP A 8 -7.80 -7.45 -30.06
C ASP A 8 -8.51 -6.93 -31.33
N GLY A 9 -9.06 -7.83 -32.15
CA GLY A 9 -9.78 -7.50 -33.40
C GLY A 9 -8.89 -7.17 -34.60
N ARG A 10 -7.56 -7.21 -34.46
CA ARG A 10 -6.65 -6.96 -35.60
C ARG A 10 -6.61 -8.17 -36.53
N LYS A 11 -7.08 -8.00 -37.77
CA LYS A 11 -7.16 -9.06 -38.81
C LYS A 11 -5.88 -9.92 -38.91
N GLY A 12 -4.69 -9.30 -38.98
CA GLY A 12 -3.42 -10.04 -39.05
C GLY A 12 -3.08 -10.83 -37.79
N SER A 13 -3.48 -10.36 -36.60
CA SER A 13 -3.29 -11.10 -35.35
C SER A 13 -4.29 -12.25 -35.21
N VAL A 14 -5.53 -12.05 -35.69
CA VAL A 14 -6.57 -13.09 -35.75
C VAL A 14 -6.17 -14.22 -36.70
N ALA A 15 -5.62 -13.87 -37.86
CA ALA A 15 -5.14 -14.82 -38.86
C ALA A 15 -4.14 -15.84 -38.30
N ILE A 16 -3.13 -15.35 -37.58
CA ILE A 16 -2.11 -16.18 -36.94
C ILE A 16 -2.73 -17.19 -35.98
N ALA A 17 -3.59 -16.72 -35.07
CA ALA A 17 -4.19 -17.60 -34.08
C ALA A 17 -5.09 -18.66 -34.72
N LYS A 18 -5.84 -18.30 -35.78
CA LYS A 18 -6.69 -19.25 -36.51
C LYS A 18 -5.86 -20.30 -37.25
N SER A 19 -4.80 -19.89 -37.94
CA SER A 19 -3.90 -20.80 -38.65
C SER A 19 -3.24 -21.79 -37.69
N VAL A 20 -2.69 -21.29 -36.59
CA VAL A 20 -2.07 -22.12 -35.54
C VAL A 20 -3.09 -23.04 -34.89
N ALA A 21 -4.29 -22.56 -34.57
CA ALA A 21 -5.36 -23.40 -34.02
C ALA A 21 -5.80 -24.52 -34.96
N LYS A 22 -5.90 -24.25 -36.28
CA LYS A 22 -6.27 -25.24 -37.31
C LYS A 22 -5.21 -26.34 -37.46
N GLN A 23 -3.93 -26.01 -37.26
CA GLN A 23 -2.87 -27.02 -37.30
C GLN A 23 -2.75 -27.81 -36.00
N ILE A 24 -3.04 -27.21 -34.84
CA ILE A 24 -3.04 -27.90 -33.54
C ILE A 24 -4.23 -28.88 -33.42
N SER A 25 -5.38 -28.56 -34.03
CA SER A 25 -6.58 -29.38 -33.92
C SER A 25 -7.26 -29.54 -35.28
N LYS A 26 -7.29 -30.77 -35.81
CA LYS A 26 -8.07 -31.13 -37.01
C LYS A 26 -9.60 -31.02 -36.81
N ALA A 27 -10.08 -30.75 -35.58
CA ALA A 27 -11.51 -30.66 -35.23
C ALA A 27 -12.09 -29.22 -35.39
N GLN A 28 -13.43 -29.13 -35.48
CA GLN A 28 -14.19 -27.87 -35.60
C GLN A 28 -13.79 -26.83 -34.54
N ILE A 29 -13.30 -25.67 -35.00
CA ILE A 29 -12.96 -24.52 -34.16
C ILE A 29 -14.25 -23.76 -33.82
N LYS A 30 -14.68 -23.76 -32.54
CA LYS A 30 -15.74 -22.86 -32.06
C LYS A 30 -15.16 -21.47 -31.75
N GLU A 31 -15.56 -20.47 -32.54
CA GLU A 31 -15.12 -19.08 -32.37
C GLU A 31 -16.05 -18.32 -31.42
N SER A 32 -15.47 -17.60 -30.44
CA SER A 32 -16.20 -16.65 -29.59
C SER A 32 -15.41 -15.35 -29.50
N ILE A 33 -16.04 -14.24 -29.91
CA ILE A 33 -15.42 -12.91 -29.92
C ILE A 33 -15.85 -12.16 -28.66
N VAL A 34 -14.89 -11.82 -27.81
CA VAL A 34 -15.13 -10.99 -26.61
C VAL A 34 -14.57 -9.58 -26.86
N GLU A 35 -15.44 -8.65 -27.25
CA GLU A 35 -15.08 -7.24 -27.40
C GLU A 35 -15.16 -6.47 -26.07
N PHE A 36 -14.05 -5.82 -25.69
CA PHE A 36 -14.03 -4.90 -24.55
C PHE A 36 -14.24 -3.45 -25.04
N LYS A 37 -15.47 -2.95 -24.91
CA LYS A 37 -15.77 -1.51 -25.01
C LYS A 37 -15.52 -0.88 -23.63
N ASN A 38 -14.42 -0.17 -23.41
CA ASN A 38 -14.27 0.79 -22.30
C ASN A 38 -13.08 1.76 -22.51
N SER A 39 -13.15 2.92 -21.84
CA SER A 39 -12.21 4.07 -21.83
C SER A 39 -10.81 3.76 -21.26
N THR A 40 -10.56 2.53 -20.80
CA THR A 40 -9.29 2.07 -20.21
C THR A 40 -8.25 1.60 -21.23
N LYS A 41 -8.50 1.84 -22.53
CA LYS A 41 -7.64 1.37 -23.64
C LYS A 41 -6.21 1.94 -23.61
N ASP A 42 -5.95 3.00 -22.86
CA ASP A 42 -4.63 3.66 -22.83
C ASP A 42 -3.83 3.43 -21.54
N LEU A 43 -4.36 2.66 -20.59
CA LEU A 43 -3.62 2.33 -19.36
C LEU A 43 -2.46 1.35 -19.65
N PRO A 44 -1.32 1.50 -18.95
CA PRO A 44 -0.24 0.51 -18.97
C PRO A 44 -0.73 -0.92 -18.68
N ASN A 45 -0.21 -1.90 -19.40
CA ASN A 45 -0.64 -3.32 -19.33
C ASN A 45 -0.62 -3.91 -17.91
N PHE A 46 0.29 -3.47 -17.04
CA PHE A 46 0.36 -3.92 -15.65
C PHE A 46 -0.76 -3.35 -14.77
N ILE A 47 -1.32 -2.18 -15.11
CA ILE A 47 -2.50 -1.58 -14.49
C ILE A 47 -3.75 -2.27 -15.01
N LEU A 48 -3.78 -2.54 -16.32
CA LEU A 48 -4.89 -3.26 -16.95
C LEU A 48 -5.05 -4.66 -16.34
N LEU A 49 -3.99 -5.48 -16.20
CA LEU A 49 -4.07 -6.79 -15.53
C LEU A 49 -4.71 -6.73 -14.15
N LYS A 50 -4.48 -5.65 -13.40
CA LYS A 50 -5.01 -5.45 -12.06
C LYS A 50 -6.45 -4.95 -12.03
N LEU A 51 -6.85 -4.08 -12.97
CA LEU A 51 -8.25 -3.68 -13.18
C LEU A 51 -9.12 -4.83 -13.71
N ILE A 52 -8.54 -5.68 -14.57
CA ILE A 52 -9.20 -6.86 -15.13
C ILE A 52 -9.46 -7.91 -14.05
N LEU A 53 -8.56 -8.05 -13.07
CA LEU A 53 -8.81 -8.82 -11.84
C LEU A 53 -10.01 -8.28 -11.03
N SER A 54 -10.37 -7.01 -11.20
CA SER A 54 -11.50 -6.33 -10.57
C SER A 54 -12.72 -6.13 -11.48
N PHE A 55 -12.79 -6.79 -12.65
CA PHE A 55 -13.92 -6.60 -13.56
C PHE A 55 -15.27 -6.87 -12.88
N GLY A 56 -16.16 -5.89 -12.98
CA GLY A 56 -17.52 -5.98 -12.44
C GLY A 56 -18.41 -7.04 -13.11
N PRO A 57 -19.59 -7.29 -12.54
CA PRO A 57 -20.45 -8.45 -12.82
C PRO A 57 -20.76 -8.70 -14.30
N ARG A 58 -20.85 -7.66 -15.13
CA ARG A 58 -21.24 -7.76 -16.55
C ARG A 58 -20.20 -8.43 -17.46
N ALA A 59 -18.90 -8.24 -17.21
CA ALA A 59 -17.86 -8.93 -17.99
C ALA A 59 -17.73 -10.39 -17.55
N ILE A 60 -18.00 -10.68 -16.27
CA ILE A 60 -18.04 -12.04 -15.72
C ILE A 60 -19.25 -12.81 -16.27
N ALA A 61 -20.42 -12.17 -16.38
CA ALA A 61 -21.62 -12.78 -16.95
C ALA A 61 -21.41 -13.29 -18.38
N LYS A 62 -20.72 -12.51 -19.23
CA LYS A 62 -20.41 -12.87 -20.64
C LYS A 62 -19.35 -13.98 -20.78
N ILE A 63 -18.56 -14.22 -19.74
CA ILE A 63 -17.53 -15.28 -19.68
C ILE A 63 -18.13 -16.56 -19.08
N ASN A 64 -19.06 -16.43 -18.14
CA ASN A 64 -19.82 -17.57 -17.61
C ASN A 64 -20.75 -18.22 -18.66
N THR A 65 -21.12 -17.51 -19.73
CA THR A 65 -21.84 -18.08 -20.87
C THR A 65 -20.93 -18.84 -21.85
N MET A 66 -19.62 -18.89 -21.62
CA MET A 66 -18.70 -19.64 -22.48
C MET A 66 -18.81 -21.15 -22.22
N PRO A 67 -18.66 -22.01 -23.25
CA PRO A 67 -18.94 -23.45 -23.16
C PRO A 67 -17.83 -24.27 -22.47
N PHE A 68 -17.13 -23.70 -21.48
CA PHE A 68 -16.00 -24.32 -20.80
C PHE A 68 -16.31 -24.61 -19.33
N ARG A 69 -15.87 -25.76 -18.82
CA ARG A 69 -15.97 -26.10 -17.39
C ARG A 69 -14.74 -25.60 -16.63
N LYS A 70 -14.92 -25.26 -15.35
CA LYS A 70 -13.80 -24.91 -14.46
C LYS A 70 -12.83 -26.10 -14.38
N ASN A 71 -11.53 -25.82 -14.49
CA ASN A 71 -10.43 -26.80 -14.54
C ASN A 71 -10.38 -27.67 -15.80
N GLU A 72 -11.11 -27.31 -16.86
CA GLU A 72 -10.97 -27.99 -18.15
C GLU A 72 -9.60 -27.67 -18.79
N LYS A 73 -8.94 -28.68 -19.39
CA LYS A 73 -7.70 -28.51 -20.13
C LYS A 73 -7.96 -27.74 -21.43
N VAL A 74 -7.54 -26.49 -21.46
CA VAL A 74 -7.72 -25.57 -22.60
C VAL A 74 -6.37 -25.01 -23.05
N VAL A 75 -6.16 -24.89 -24.36
CA VAL A 75 -5.04 -24.11 -24.91
C VAL A 75 -5.51 -22.69 -25.19
N ILE A 76 -4.91 -21.71 -24.53
CA ILE A 76 -5.24 -20.30 -24.66
C ILE A 76 -4.23 -19.65 -25.60
N ILE A 77 -4.69 -19.20 -26.77
CA ILE A 77 -3.86 -18.48 -27.76
C ILE A 77 -4.14 -16.98 -27.67
N SER A 78 -3.19 -16.19 -27.19
CA SER A 78 -3.28 -14.73 -27.11
C SER A 78 -2.37 -14.02 -28.11
N THR A 79 -2.96 -13.13 -28.93
CA THR A 79 -2.28 -12.59 -30.12
C THR A 79 -1.69 -11.18 -30.00
N SER A 80 -1.95 -10.49 -28.89
CA SER A 80 -1.55 -9.09 -28.69
C SER A 80 -1.06 -8.85 -27.27
N ARG A 81 -0.41 -7.71 -27.07
CA ARG A 81 -0.04 -7.19 -25.74
C ARG A 81 -1.23 -7.11 -24.79
N LYS A 82 -2.42 -6.79 -25.30
CA LYS A 82 -3.62 -6.61 -24.46
C LYS A 82 -4.32 -7.94 -24.20
N SER A 83 -4.37 -8.82 -25.18
CA SER A 83 -4.94 -10.17 -24.98
C SER A 83 -4.08 -11.04 -24.07
N ALA A 84 -2.76 -10.79 -23.99
CA ALA A 84 -1.87 -11.43 -23.03
C ALA A 84 -2.37 -11.33 -21.58
N VAL A 85 -2.89 -10.16 -21.23
CA VAL A 85 -3.44 -9.87 -19.90
C VAL A 85 -4.65 -10.75 -19.59
N ILE A 86 -5.54 -10.89 -20.57
CA ILE A 86 -6.78 -11.66 -20.44
C ILE A 86 -6.48 -13.16 -20.39
N ALA A 87 -5.52 -13.63 -21.19
CA ALA A 87 -5.10 -15.03 -21.19
C ALA A 87 -4.58 -15.47 -19.81
N VAL A 88 -3.71 -14.65 -19.21
CA VAL A 88 -3.18 -14.91 -17.86
C VAL A 88 -4.31 -14.87 -16.82
N TRP A 89 -5.23 -13.92 -16.92
CA TRP A 89 -6.38 -13.86 -16.02
C TRP A 89 -7.31 -15.08 -16.12
N LEU A 90 -7.63 -15.54 -17.33
CA LEU A 90 -8.46 -16.72 -17.55
C LEU A 90 -7.81 -17.99 -16.99
N LYS A 91 -6.51 -18.17 -17.22
CA LYS A 91 -5.75 -19.27 -16.62
C LYS A 91 -5.83 -19.23 -15.10
N LEU A 92 -5.56 -18.08 -14.48
CA LEU A 92 -5.55 -17.91 -13.02
C LEU A 92 -6.93 -18.02 -12.33
N LYS A 93 -8.02 -18.02 -13.10
CA LYS A 93 -9.39 -18.00 -12.58
C LYS A 93 -10.20 -19.25 -12.93
N PHE A 94 -9.97 -19.84 -14.10
CA PHE A 94 -10.82 -20.90 -14.64
C PHE A 94 -10.07 -22.13 -15.15
N PHE A 95 -8.80 -21.98 -15.57
CA PHE A 95 -8.09 -23.04 -16.31
C PHE A 95 -6.68 -23.25 -15.75
N ASP A 96 -6.56 -23.69 -14.50
CA ASP A 96 -5.26 -23.88 -13.82
C ASP A 96 -4.31 -24.80 -14.61
N GLU A 97 -4.88 -25.75 -15.35
CA GLU A 97 -4.21 -26.72 -16.23
C GLU A 97 -4.03 -26.28 -17.69
N SER A 98 -4.29 -25.00 -18.01
CA SER A 98 -4.18 -24.49 -19.38
C SER A 98 -2.75 -24.18 -19.82
N VAL A 99 -2.50 -24.37 -21.12
CA VAL A 99 -1.29 -23.88 -21.80
C VAL A 99 -1.58 -22.51 -22.39
N ILE A 100 -0.77 -21.49 -22.04
CA ILE A 100 -0.86 -20.18 -22.69
C ILE A 100 0.21 -20.06 -23.77
N ILE A 101 -0.25 -19.86 -25.00
CA ILE A 101 0.54 -19.53 -26.18
C ILE A 101 0.37 -18.05 -26.49
N GLN A 102 1.46 -17.28 -26.38
CA GLN A 102 1.43 -15.84 -26.62
C GLN A 102 2.15 -15.46 -27.91
N PHE A 103 1.50 -14.71 -28.79
CA PHE A 103 2.15 -14.02 -29.91
C PHE A 103 2.46 -12.56 -29.57
N LEU A 104 3.62 -12.08 -30.02
CA LEU A 104 4.19 -10.77 -29.69
C LEU A 104 4.61 -10.66 -28.22
N LYS A 105 5.49 -9.69 -27.92
CA LYS A 105 5.96 -9.44 -26.55
C LYS A 105 4.78 -9.13 -25.62
N PRO A 106 4.54 -9.91 -24.54
CA PRO A 106 3.34 -9.76 -23.69
C PRO A 106 3.34 -8.50 -22.81
N GLN A 107 4.50 -7.85 -22.62
CA GLN A 107 4.69 -6.79 -21.61
C GLN A 107 4.26 -7.22 -20.18
N LEU A 108 4.34 -8.53 -19.91
CA LEU A 108 4.16 -9.19 -18.62
C LEU A 108 5.34 -10.14 -18.38
N PRO A 109 5.62 -10.55 -17.13
CA PRO A 109 6.65 -11.54 -16.82
C PRO A 109 6.48 -12.84 -17.63
N VAL A 110 7.57 -13.31 -18.25
CA VAL A 110 7.57 -14.50 -19.14
C VAL A 110 7.13 -15.77 -18.42
N LYS A 111 7.32 -15.84 -17.09
CA LYS A 111 6.88 -16.98 -16.26
C LYS A 111 5.39 -17.33 -16.37
N TYR A 112 4.54 -16.38 -16.76
CA TYR A 112 3.10 -16.63 -16.89
C TYR A 112 2.72 -17.36 -18.18
N PHE A 113 3.65 -17.45 -19.13
CA PHE A 113 3.41 -18.03 -20.44
C PHE A 113 4.15 -19.36 -20.55
N ASN A 114 3.51 -20.32 -21.21
CA ASN A 114 4.15 -21.58 -21.54
C ASN A 114 5.07 -21.39 -22.75
N ILE A 115 4.55 -20.72 -23.79
CA ILE A 115 5.26 -20.47 -25.06
C ILE A 115 5.03 -19.02 -25.50
N ILE A 116 6.09 -18.35 -25.95
CA ILE A 116 6.02 -16.99 -26.51
C ILE A 116 6.61 -16.96 -27.92
N PHE A 117 5.78 -16.60 -28.90
CA PHE A 117 6.15 -16.36 -30.28
C PHE A 117 6.45 -14.88 -30.53
N LEU A 118 7.70 -14.58 -30.86
CA LEU A 118 8.14 -13.23 -31.23
C LEU A 118 8.50 -13.15 -32.71
N PRO A 119 8.19 -12.06 -33.42
CA PRO A 119 8.71 -11.88 -34.76
C PRO A 119 10.25 -11.82 -34.74
N GLN A 120 10.92 -12.49 -35.67
CA GLN A 120 12.39 -12.53 -35.72
C GLN A 120 13.01 -11.11 -35.85
N HIS A 121 12.29 -10.18 -36.48
CA HIS A 121 12.72 -8.80 -36.71
C HIS A 121 12.65 -7.88 -35.46
N ASP A 122 11.99 -8.31 -34.38
CA ASP A 122 12.00 -7.58 -33.10
C ASP A 122 13.37 -7.74 -32.39
N LYS A 123 13.87 -6.68 -31.73
CA LYS A 123 15.17 -6.68 -31.03
C LYS A 123 15.34 -7.95 -30.17
N LYS A 124 16.55 -8.55 -30.17
CA LYS A 124 16.91 -9.60 -29.20
C LYS A 124 16.60 -9.08 -27.80
N ILE A 125 15.75 -9.79 -27.08
CA ILE A 125 15.41 -9.46 -25.70
C ILE A 125 16.19 -10.48 -24.88
N ILE A 126 17.02 -10.00 -23.95
CA ILE A 126 17.75 -10.84 -23.00
C ILE A 126 16.71 -11.29 -21.95
N ILE A 127 16.02 -12.39 -22.23
CA ILE A 127 15.14 -13.08 -21.28
C ILE A 127 15.39 -14.58 -21.48
N ASP A 128 15.38 -15.32 -20.36
CA ASP A 128 15.51 -16.78 -20.26
C ASP A 128 15.01 -17.54 -21.51
N ASN A 129 15.96 -18.16 -22.21
CA ASN A 129 15.87 -18.50 -23.64
C ASN A 129 14.98 -19.71 -23.95
N LYS A 130 14.54 -20.50 -22.97
CA LYS A 130 13.90 -21.81 -23.23
C LYS A 130 12.41 -21.75 -23.65
N LYS A 131 11.74 -20.61 -23.51
CA LYS A 131 10.28 -20.46 -23.80
C LYS A 131 9.95 -19.52 -24.98
N ILE A 132 10.97 -18.92 -25.59
CA ILE A 132 10.80 -17.88 -26.61
C ILE A 132 11.16 -18.46 -27.98
N HIS A 133 10.18 -18.49 -28.87
CA HIS A 133 10.35 -18.94 -30.24
C HIS A 133 10.16 -17.78 -31.19
N ARG A 134 10.96 -17.74 -32.25
CA ARG A 134 10.94 -16.64 -33.21
C ARG A 134 10.43 -17.14 -34.55
N PHE A 135 9.38 -16.51 -35.05
CA PHE A 135 8.84 -16.83 -36.37
C PHE A 135 9.33 -15.80 -37.40
N PHE A 136 9.58 -16.29 -38.62
CA PHE A 136 10.10 -15.49 -39.70
C PHE A 136 8.98 -14.81 -40.51
N LEU A 137 7.94 -15.56 -40.86
CA LEU A 137 6.76 -15.09 -41.62
C LEU A 137 5.47 -15.27 -40.81
N THR A 138 4.47 -14.44 -41.11
CA THR A 138 3.15 -14.54 -40.47
C THR A 138 2.26 -15.48 -41.28
N PRO A 139 1.76 -16.61 -40.73
CA PRO A 139 0.90 -17.54 -41.48
C PRO A 139 -0.28 -16.85 -42.15
N SER A 140 -0.50 -17.15 -43.44
CA SER A 140 -1.65 -16.65 -44.21
C SER A 140 -2.94 -17.40 -43.83
N LEU A 141 -4.08 -16.71 -43.90
CA LEU A 141 -5.43 -17.31 -43.84
C LEU A 141 -5.89 -17.85 -45.20
N PHE A 142 -5.23 -17.46 -46.29
CA PHE A 142 -5.68 -17.81 -47.64
C PHE A 142 -5.37 -19.28 -47.93
N ASP A 143 -6.44 -20.02 -48.19
CA ASP A 143 -6.37 -21.36 -48.76
C ASP A 143 -6.17 -21.20 -50.27
N PHE A 144 -4.92 -20.89 -50.67
CA PHE A 144 -4.58 -20.60 -52.06
C PHE A 144 -4.85 -21.79 -53.00
N GLU A 145 -4.92 -23.02 -52.47
CA GLU A 145 -5.33 -24.22 -53.22
C GLU A 145 -6.81 -24.17 -53.58
N LYS A 146 -7.72 -23.94 -52.61
CA LYS A 146 -9.16 -23.77 -52.88
C LYS A 146 -9.49 -22.58 -53.78
N ILE A 147 -8.66 -21.53 -53.75
CA ILE A 147 -8.90 -20.32 -54.53
C ILE A 147 -8.47 -20.51 -55.99
N LYS A 148 -7.44 -21.33 -56.27
CA LYS A 148 -7.04 -21.70 -57.65
C LYS A 148 -8.18 -22.37 -58.40
N GLU A 149 -8.85 -23.34 -57.78
CA GLU A 149 -9.97 -24.08 -58.40
C GLU A 149 -11.14 -23.17 -58.83
N LYS A 150 -11.37 -22.05 -58.15
CA LYS A 150 -12.45 -21.10 -58.49
C LYS A 150 -12.04 -20.04 -59.52
N SER A 151 -10.75 -19.85 -59.80
CA SER A 151 -10.26 -18.79 -60.71
C SER A 151 -10.01 -19.23 -62.15
N ASP A 152 -10.05 -20.54 -62.43
CA ASP A 152 -9.71 -21.10 -63.75
C ASP A 152 -10.73 -20.79 -64.87
N ASN A 153 -11.82 -20.07 -64.59
CA ASN A 153 -12.88 -19.78 -65.58
C ASN A 153 -12.72 -18.48 -66.40
N THR A 154 -11.59 -17.78 -66.34
CA THR A 154 -11.33 -16.65 -67.26
C THR A 154 -9.89 -16.66 -67.76
N LYS A 155 -9.67 -17.23 -68.96
CA LYS A 155 -8.42 -17.10 -69.74
C LYS A 155 -8.26 -15.67 -70.27
N ASP A 156 -7.85 -14.75 -69.40
CA ASP A 156 -7.33 -13.46 -69.81
C ASP A 156 -5.79 -13.47 -69.73
N ASN A 157 -5.13 -13.49 -70.90
CA ASN A 157 -3.67 -13.54 -71.09
C ASN A 157 -2.93 -12.24 -70.69
N SER A 158 -3.59 -11.32 -69.97
CA SER A 158 -2.96 -10.12 -69.43
C SER A 158 -2.14 -10.45 -68.18
N GLU A 159 -0.88 -9.98 -68.14
CA GLU A 159 0.01 -10.10 -66.97
C GLU A 159 -0.35 -9.01 -65.96
N LYS A 160 -0.71 -9.40 -64.73
CA LYS A 160 -1.33 -8.53 -63.72
C LYS A 160 -0.35 -8.22 -62.58
N LEU A 161 -0.03 -6.94 -62.38
CA LEU A 161 0.76 -6.45 -61.24
C LEU A 161 -0.15 -5.87 -60.17
N MET A 162 -0.07 -6.41 -58.95
CA MET A 162 -0.77 -5.89 -57.79
C MET A 162 0.13 -4.96 -56.98
N VAL A 163 -0.17 -3.67 -56.98
CA VAL A 163 0.54 -2.63 -56.23
C VAL A 163 -0.17 -2.42 -54.90
N VAL A 164 0.44 -2.88 -53.81
CA VAL A 164 -0.14 -2.83 -52.48
C VAL A 164 0.52 -1.74 -51.64
N LEU A 165 -0.26 -0.72 -51.30
CA LEU A 165 0.19 0.43 -50.52
C LEU A 165 -0.25 0.30 -49.06
N GLY A 166 0.76 0.36 -48.19
CA GLY A 166 0.59 0.52 -46.75
C GLY A 166 0.08 1.91 -46.36
N GLY A 167 0.16 2.21 -45.07
CA GLY A 167 -0.41 3.44 -44.54
C GLY A 167 0.26 3.88 -43.24
N LYS A 168 -0.32 4.90 -42.57
CA LYS A 168 0.29 5.56 -41.41
C LYS A 168 0.83 4.56 -40.37
N ASN A 169 2.11 4.69 -40.04
CA ASN A 169 2.83 3.80 -39.12
C ASN A 169 3.41 4.57 -37.91
N GLY A 170 2.69 4.61 -36.78
CA GLY A 170 3.14 5.22 -35.52
C GLY A 170 2.06 5.90 -34.66
N ARG A 171 2.42 6.33 -33.44
CA ARG A 171 1.64 7.23 -32.57
C ARG A 171 2.45 8.52 -32.34
N GLY A 172 1.78 9.67 -32.26
CA GLY A 172 2.39 10.98 -31.95
C GLY A 172 3.38 11.49 -33.01
N ILE A 173 4.40 12.23 -32.56
CA ILE A 173 5.42 12.94 -33.36
C ILE A 173 6.27 11.99 -34.24
N ASN A 174 6.29 10.69 -33.92
CA ASN A 174 7.05 9.67 -34.65
C ASN A 174 6.26 8.97 -35.79
N ARG A 175 5.25 9.63 -36.35
CA ARG A 175 4.47 9.14 -37.51
C ARG A 175 5.30 9.30 -38.79
N LYS A 176 5.54 8.20 -39.52
CA LYS A 176 6.09 8.26 -40.88
C LYS A 176 4.99 7.94 -41.88
N ASN A 177 4.78 8.82 -42.85
CA ASN A 177 3.83 8.65 -43.95
C ASN A 177 4.59 8.24 -45.22
N ILE A 178 3.90 7.56 -46.13
CA ILE A 178 4.34 7.49 -47.54
C ILE A 178 4.20 8.92 -48.10
N SER A 179 5.28 9.47 -48.64
CA SER A 179 5.26 10.83 -49.21
C SER A 179 4.65 10.83 -50.62
N PRO A 180 4.09 11.96 -51.09
CA PRO A 180 3.69 12.13 -52.49
C PRO A 180 4.81 11.81 -53.49
N LYS A 181 6.07 12.10 -53.13
CA LYS A 181 7.24 11.73 -53.91
C LYS A 181 7.37 10.22 -54.08
N ASN A 182 7.23 9.45 -53.00
CA ASN A 182 7.29 7.98 -53.06
C ASN A 182 6.16 7.40 -53.92
N ILE A 183 4.95 7.98 -53.88
CA ILE A 183 3.83 7.55 -54.74
C ILE A 183 4.17 7.82 -56.21
N THR A 184 4.72 8.99 -56.50
CA THR A 184 5.17 9.34 -57.85
C THR A 184 6.20 8.33 -58.36
N ASP A 185 7.19 7.99 -57.53
CA ASP A 185 8.20 7.00 -57.86
C ASP A 185 7.62 5.60 -58.13
N ILE A 186 6.63 5.16 -57.33
CA ILE A 186 5.92 3.89 -57.52
C ILE A 186 5.18 3.91 -58.87
N ILE A 187 4.46 4.98 -59.18
CA ILE A 187 3.72 5.13 -60.44
C ILE A 187 4.67 5.15 -61.63
N THR A 188 5.81 5.84 -61.53
CA THR A 188 6.84 5.84 -62.56
C THR A 188 7.39 4.43 -62.80
N LEU A 189 7.66 3.67 -61.74
CA LEU A 189 8.16 2.30 -61.82
C LEU A 189 7.11 1.36 -62.45
N THR A 190 5.85 1.44 -62.04
CA THR A 190 4.78 0.59 -62.58
C THR A 190 4.46 0.94 -64.03
N LYS A 191 4.52 2.23 -64.41
CA LYS A 191 4.40 2.67 -65.80
C LYS A 191 5.52 2.11 -66.69
N LYS A 192 6.77 2.12 -66.21
CA LYS A 192 7.91 1.49 -66.91
C LYS A 192 7.69 0.00 -67.09
N TRP A 193 7.23 -0.69 -66.05
CA TRP A 193 6.88 -2.12 -66.13
C TRP A 193 5.77 -2.37 -67.15
N GLN A 194 4.69 -1.59 -67.13
CA GLN A 194 3.59 -1.75 -68.07
C GLN A 194 4.01 -1.55 -69.53
N ALA A 195 4.91 -0.59 -69.80
CA ALA A 195 5.37 -0.29 -71.15
C ALA A 195 6.15 -1.43 -71.84
N GLN A 196 6.68 -2.41 -71.07
CA GLN A 196 7.48 -3.50 -71.64
C GLN A 196 6.65 -4.54 -72.42
N LYS A 197 5.33 -4.62 -72.24
CA LYS A 197 4.46 -5.55 -72.97
C LYS A 197 3.07 -4.96 -73.22
N LYS A 198 2.48 -5.23 -74.39
CA LYS A 198 1.16 -4.69 -74.79
C LYS A 198 -0.02 -5.18 -73.93
N LYS A 199 0.07 -6.33 -73.25
CA LYS A 199 -1.00 -6.93 -72.42
C LYS A 199 -0.62 -6.99 -70.94
N ARG A 200 -0.51 -5.83 -70.28
CA ARG A 200 -0.23 -5.71 -68.84
C ARG A 200 -1.28 -4.87 -68.11
N GLU A 201 -1.79 -5.38 -67.00
CA GLU A 201 -2.73 -4.68 -66.11
C GLU A 201 -2.07 -4.33 -64.77
N ILE A 202 -2.47 -3.20 -64.19
CA ILE A 202 -2.02 -2.79 -62.86
C ILE A 202 -3.23 -2.60 -61.95
N PHE A 203 -3.18 -3.21 -60.77
CA PHE A 203 -4.16 -3.04 -59.71
C PHE A 203 -3.52 -2.26 -58.56
N PHE A 204 -4.07 -1.10 -58.21
CA PHE A 204 -3.65 -0.37 -57.01
C PHE A 204 -4.58 -0.71 -55.85
N LEU A 205 -4.00 -1.21 -54.77
CA LEU A 205 -4.71 -1.59 -53.56
C LEU A 205 -4.14 -0.85 -52.35
N THR A 206 -4.99 -0.13 -51.64
CA THR A 206 -4.58 0.63 -50.45
C THR A 206 -4.93 -0.12 -49.16
N SER A 207 -4.27 0.25 -48.05
CA SER A 207 -4.67 -0.17 -46.70
C SER A 207 -5.65 0.85 -46.11
N ARG A 208 -6.51 0.42 -45.16
CA ARG A 208 -7.36 1.29 -44.31
C ARG A 208 -6.64 2.39 -43.52
N ARG A 209 -5.30 2.43 -43.59
CA ARG A 209 -4.44 3.42 -42.94
C ARG A 209 -3.86 4.44 -43.93
N THR A 210 -4.18 4.28 -45.21
CA THR A 210 -3.85 5.21 -46.28
C THR A 210 -4.80 6.40 -46.16
N THR A 211 -4.32 7.59 -46.46
CA THR A 211 -5.15 8.81 -46.40
C THR A 211 -5.77 9.09 -47.75
N ASP A 212 -6.95 9.69 -47.75
CA ASP A 212 -7.67 10.11 -48.96
C ASP A 212 -6.79 10.98 -49.88
N ASN A 213 -5.94 11.84 -49.33
CA ASN A 213 -4.97 12.61 -50.11
C ASN A 213 -4.03 11.73 -50.97
N ILE A 214 -3.57 10.58 -50.44
CA ILE A 214 -2.72 9.65 -51.19
C ILE A 214 -3.55 8.94 -52.27
N GLU A 215 -4.78 8.55 -51.95
CA GLU A 215 -5.71 7.92 -52.91
C GLU A 215 -6.03 8.86 -54.07
N ASN A 216 -6.27 10.14 -53.79
CA ASN A 216 -6.47 11.20 -54.79
C ASN A 216 -5.24 11.43 -55.67
N ILE A 217 -4.03 11.40 -55.08
CA ILE A 217 -2.77 11.51 -55.85
C ILE A 217 -2.60 10.32 -56.80
N ILE A 218 -2.95 9.10 -56.37
CA ILE A 218 -2.92 7.92 -57.22
C ILE A 218 -3.92 8.10 -58.36
N ALA A 219 -5.18 8.38 -58.05
CA ALA A 219 -6.25 8.52 -59.04
C ALA A 219 -5.90 9.57 -60.12
N SER A 220 -5.44 10.75 -59.70
CA SER A 220 -5.04 11.83 -60.63
C SER A 220 -3.84 11.45 -61.51
N LYS A 221 -2.81 10.81 -60.94
CA LYS A 221 -1.59 10.46 -61.69
C LYS A 221 -1.74 9.21 -62.56
N THR A 222 -2.70 8.33 -62.27
CA THR A 222 -2.96 7.13 -63.07
C THR A 222 -4.08 7.32 -64.09
N ALA A 223 -4.79 8.46 -64.11
CA ALA A 223 -5.93 8.71 -65.00
C ALA A 223 -5.62 8.48 -66.49
N ASN A 224 -4.40 8.82 -66.92
CA ASN A 224 -3.95 8.67 -68.31
C ASN A 224 -3.24 7.34 -68.60
N MET A 225 -3.21 6.40 -67.65
CA MET A 225 -2.62 5.07 -67.84
C MET A 225 -3.68 4.09 -68.31
N LYS A 226 -3.43 3.37 -69.41
CA LYS A 226 -4.32 2.30 -69.89
C LYS A 226 -4.29 1.12 -68.92
N ASN A 227 -5.38 0.37 -68.79
CA ASN A 227 -5.43 -0.90 -68.04
C ASN A 227 -5.02 -0.79 -66.55
N VAL A 228 -5.39 0.30 -65.88
CA VAL A 228 -5.21 0.48 -64.43
C VAL A 228 -6.55 0.36 -63.71
N LYS A 229 -6.60 -0.45 -62.65
CA LYS A 229 -7.76 -0.61 -61.77
C LYS A 229 -7.41 -0.11 -60.37
N LEU A 230 -8.24 0.75 -59.81
CA LEU A 230 -8.08 1.30 -58.46
C LEU A 230 -9.03 0.59 -57.50
N CYS A 231 -8.50 0.00 -56.44
CA CYS A 231 -9.26 -0.72 -55.42
C CYS A 231 -8.92 -0.10 -54.04
N PHE A 232 -9.67 0.92 -53.64
CA PHE A 232 -9.42 1.62 -52.39
C PHE A 232 -10.12 0.96 -51.19
N SER A 233 -9.42 0.97 -50.06
CA SER A 233 -9.69 0.05 -48.94
C SER A 233 -10.97 0.30 -48.14
N ASN A 234 -11.58 1.48 -48.28
CA ASN A 234 -12.84 1.81 -47.64
C ASN A 234 -14.03 1.14 -48.35
N GLU A 235 -13.84 0.64 -49.57
CA GLU A 235 -14.89 0.06 -50.42
C GLU A 235 -14.69 -1.45 -50.68
N THR A 236 -13.54 -2.02 -50.27
CA THR A 236 -13.16 -3.41 -50.63
C THR A 236 -13.48 -4.39 -49.49
N SER A 237 -14.38 -5.36 -49.73
CA SER A 237 -14.68 -6.44 -48.77
C SER A 237 -13.49 -7.38 -48.57
N THR A 238 -13.48 -8.16 -47.48
CA THR A 238 -12.39 -9.13 -47.23
C THR A 238 -12.33 -10.17 -48.36
N GLU A 239 -13.46 -10.61 -48.89
CA GLU A 239 -13.56 -11.59 -49.99
C GLU A 239 -13.01 -11.02 -51.30
N MET A 240 -13.34 -9.76 -51.61
CA MET A 240 -12.82 -9.06 -52.78
C MET A 240 -11.28 -8.92 -52.72
N PHE A 241 -10.72 -8.65 -51.53
CA PHE A 241 -9.28 -8.65 -51.31
C PHE A 241 -8.63 -10.02 -51.62
N GLN A 242 -9.25 -11.13 -51.21
CA GLN A 242 -8.72 -12.48 -51.48
C GLN A 242 -8.73 -12.79 -52.98
N LYS A 243 -9.84 -12.45 -53.66
CA LYS A 243 -10.01 -12.63 -55.11
C LYS A 243 -8.98 -11.81 -55.89
N LEU A 244 -8.70 -10.58 -55.46
CA LEU A 244 -7.69 -9.73 -56.08
C LEU A 244 -6.27 -10.28 -55.89
N PHE A 245 -5.93 -10.80 -54.70
CA PHE A 245 -4.65 -11.46 -54.45
C PHE A 245 -4.47 -12.74 -55.28
N SER A 246 -5.54 -13.49 -55.54
CA SER A 246 -5.44 -14.73 -56.31
C SER A 246 -5.26 -14.54 -57.80
N VAL A 247 -5.75 -13.43 -58.38
CA VAL A 247 -5.61 -13.14 -59.82
C VAL A 247 -4.31 -12.42 -60.18
N ALA A 248 -3.62 -11.80 -59.22
CA ALA A 248 -2.37 -11.07 -59.49
C ALA A 248 -1.25 -12.03 -59.94
N ASP A 249 -0.45 -11.71 -60.94
CA ASP A 249 0.71 -12.53 -61.35
C ASP A 249 1.99 -12.17 -60.58
N SER A 250 2.07 -10.94 -60.10
CA SER A 250 3.17 -10.44 -59.26
C SER A 250 2.70 -9.31 -58.35
N PHE A 251 3.48 -9.01 -57.31
CA PHE A 251 3.16 -7.99 -56.31
C PHE A 251 4.25 -6.94 -56.19
N LEU A 252 3.88 -5.66 -56.08
CA LEU A 252 4.76 -4.58 -55.66
C LEU A 252 4.21 -3.98 -54.36
N ILE A 253 4.93 -4.14 -53.24
CA ILE A 253 4.40 -3.83 -51.91
C ILE A 253 5.29 -2.84 -51.18
N THR A 254 4.69 -1.88 -50.47
CA THR A 254 5.45 -0.95 -49.63
C THR A 254 5.97 -1.62 -48.34
N PRO A 255 7.12 -1.18 -47.79
CA PRO A 255 7.88 -1.92 -46.78
C PRO A 255 7.27 -1.82 -45.37
N ASP A 256 6.13 -1.17 -45.24
CA ASP A 256 5.50 -0.79 -44.00
C ASP A 256 4.29 -1.69 -43.65
N SER A 257 4.05 -2.71 -44.48
CA SER A 257 2.93 -3.64 -44.43
C SER A 257 3.35 -5.11 -44.32
N PHE A 258 3.90 -5.52 -43.17
CA PHE A 258 4.35 -6.90 -42.92
C PHE A 258 3.32 -7.98 -43.24
N SER A 259 2.07 -7.78 -42.83
CA SER A 259 1.00 -8.77 -43.05
C SER A 259 0.76 -8.98 -44.54
N MET A 260 0.71 -7.90 -45.32
CA MET A 260 0.48 -7.98 -46.77
C MET A 260 1.70 -8.54 -47.52
N ILE A 261 2.92 -8.21 -47.07
CA ILE A 261 4.14 -8.85 -47.60
C ILE A 261 4.13 -10.35 -47.30
N SER A 262 3.76 -10.75 -46.08
CA SER A 262 3.68 -12.17 -45.71
C SER A 262 2.62 -12.88 -46.56
N GLU A 263 1.41 -12.32 -46.69
CA GLU A 263 0.32 -12.87 -47.51
C GLU A 263 0.70 -13.02 -48.98
N ALA A 264 1.34 -12.01 -49.58
CA ALA A 264 1.79 -12.08 -50.96
C ALA A 264 2.88 -13.14 -51.17
N VAL A 265 3.80 -13.29 -50.21
CA VAL A 265 4.84 -14.32 -50.26
C VAL A 265 4.22 -15.73 -50.30
N PHE A 266 3.15 -15.96 -49.54
CA PHE A 266 2.42 -17.24 -49.49
C PHE A 266 1.65 -17.59 -50.78
N SER A 267 1.39 -16.62 -51.67
CA SER A 267 0.80 -16.91 -52.98
C SER A 267 1.73 -17.69 -53.92
N ASN A 268 3.00 -17.84 -53.52
CA ASN A 268 4.11 -18.33 -54.31
C ASN A 268 4.45 -17.52 -55.58
N LYS A 269 3.87 -16.33 -55.75
CA LYS A 269 4.14 -15.43 -56.88
C LYS A 269 5.30 -14.47 -56.60
N PRO A 270 5.92 -13.83 -57.62
CA PRO A 270 6.96 -12.83 -57.41
C PRO A 270 6.47 -11.66 -56.54
N VAL A 271 7.23 -11.32 -55.49
CA VAL A 271 6.94 -10.20 -54.58
C VAL A 271 8.11 -9.24 -54.58
N PHE A 272 7.86 -8.02 -55.04
CA PHE A 272 8.80 -6.92 -55.07
C PHE A 272 8.47 -5.93 -53.95
N ILE A 273 9.49 -5.49 -53.21
CA ILE A 273 9.31 -4.57 -52.09
C ILE A 273 9.88 -3.20 -52.48
N PHE A 274 9.02 -2.18 -52.53
CA PHE A 274 9.43 -0.82 -52.82
C PHE A 274 10.15 -0.19 -51.63
N ASN A 275 11.48 -0.22 -51.62
CA ASN A 275 12.28 0.10 -50.44
C ASN A 275 13.21 1.31 -50.67
N LYS A 276 12.71 2.53 -50.43
CA LYS A 276 13.57 3.74 -50.40
C LYS A 276 14.02 4.11 -48.98
N LYS A 277 15.21 4.70 -48.87
CA LYS A 277 15.81 5.15 -47.60
C LYS A 277 14.83 6.06 -46.86
N GLY A 278 14.49 5.69 -45.61
CA GLY A 278 13.64 6.49 -44.74
C GLY A 278 12.15 6.15 -44.73
N MET A 279 11.64 5.33 -45.66
CA MET A 279 10.22 4.97 -45.76
C MET A 279 9.67 4.18 -44.56
N SER A 280 10.49 3.32 -43.97
CA SER A 280 10.08 2.40 -42.90
C SER A 280 10.93 2.54 -41.64
N ARG A 281 10.42 2.05 -40.50
CA ARG A 281 11.17 2.04 -39.23
C ARG A 281 12.30 1.01 -39.28
N LYS A 282 13.38 1.21 -38.51
CA LYS A 282 14.52 0.26 -38.44
C LYS A 282 14.10 -1.20 -38.22
N LYS A 283 13.05 -1.45 -37.42
CA LYS A 283 12.50 -2.81 -37.22
C LYS A 283 11.78 -3.41 -38.44
N HIS A 284 11.12 -2.59 -39.27
CA HIS A 284 10.49 -3.04 -40.51
C HIS A 284 11.56 -3.35 -41.55
N MET A 285 12.61 -2.52 -41.59
CA MET A 285 13.75 -2.75 -42.48
C MET A 285 14.49 -4.05 -42.19
N ARG A 286 14.59 -4.49 -40.92
CA ARG A 286 15.17 -5.79 -40.59
C ARG A 286 14.41 -6.95 -41.25
N PHE A 287 13.08 -6.89 -41.26
CA PHE A 287 12.26 -7.89 -41.92
C PHE A 287 12.40 -7.84 -43.44
N VAL A 288 12.27 -6.65 -44.03
CA VAL A 288 12.42 -6.46 -45.48
C VAL A 288 13.77 -6.97 -45.97
N ASN A 289 14.86 -6.58 -45.30
CA ASN A 289 16.19 -7.06 -45.62
C ASN A 289 16.29 -8.59 -45.47
N SER A 290 15.65 -9.16 -44.45
CA SER A 290 15.71 -10.61 -44.23
C SER A 290 14.95 -11.42 -45.28
N VAL A 291 13.81 -10.94 -45.80
CA VAL A 291 13.08 -11.63 -46.88
C VAL A 291 13.77 -11.46 -48.24
N ILE A 292 14.45 -10.34 -48.46
CA ILE A 292 15.26 -10.10 -49.66
C ILE A 292 16.52 -10.97 -49.65
N LEU A 293 17.28 -10.98 -48.54
CA LEU A 293 18.49 -11.80 -48.40
C LEU A 293 18.22 -13.30 -48.59
N LYS A 294 17.06 -13.78 -48.12
CA LYS A 294 16.64 -15.18 -48.31
C LYS A 294 16.03 -15.47 -49.68
N LYS A 295 15.97 -14.51 -50.60
CA LYS A 295 15.37 -14.63 -51.95
C LYS A 295 13.90 -15.05 -51.92
N ILE A 296 13.17 -14.61 -50.90
CA ILE A 296 11.73 -14.85 -50.72
C ILE A 296 10.91 -13.70 -51.34
N ALA A 297 11.48 -12.49 -51.32
CA ALA A 297 11.01 -11.30 -52.02
C ALA A 297 12.21 -10.59 -52.66
N PHE A 298 11.95 -9.63 -53.56
CA PHE A 298 12.96 -8.95 -54.36
C PHE A 298 12.92 -7.43 -54.16
N SER A 299 13.98 -6.72 -54.51
CA SER A 299 13.95 -5.25 -54.54
C SER A 299 13.01 -4.78 -55.65
N SER A 300 12.37 -3.62 -55.47
CA SER A 300 11.59 -2.99 -56.55
C SER A 300 12.42 -2.67 -57.80
N ASP A 301 13.75 -2.54 -57.67
CA ASP A 301 14.65 -2.30 -58.80
C ASP A 301 14.70 -3.49 -59.77
N GLU A 302 14.36 -4.69 -59.28
CA GLU A 302 14.33 -5.92 -60.06
C GLU A 302 13.00 -6.09 -60.83
N LEU A 303 11.99 -5.25 -60.57
CA LEU A 303 10.64 -5.40 -61.16
C LEU A 303 10.66 -5.38 -62.69
N THR A 304 11.52 -4.56 -63.29
CA THR A 304 11.63 -4.42 -64.74
C THR A 304 12.58 -5.43 -65.39
N SER A 305 13.21 -6.33 -64.61
CA SER A 305 14.06 -7.41 -65.13
C SER A 305 13.22 -8.62 -65.58
N THR A 306 13.77 -9.46 -66.47
CA THR A 306 13.04 -10.61 -67.01
C THR A 306 12.62 -11.59 -65.90
N ILE A 307 11.31 -11.68 -65.64
CA ILE A 307 10.70 -12.51 -64.57
C ILE A 307 11.14 -13.98 -64.61
N ASN A 308 11.47 -14.52 -65.80
CA ASN A 308 11.94 -15.90 -65.97
C ASN A 308 13.28 -16.21 -65.26
N ARG A 309 14.06 -15.18 -64.86
CA ARG A 309 15.33 -15.35 -64.12
C ARG A 309 15.14 -15.51 -62.60
N LEU A 310 13.91 -15.34 -62.08
CA LEU A 310 13.57 -15.39 -60.65
C LEU A 310 13.19 -16.79 -60.13
N SER A 311 13.44 -17.84 -60.92
CA SER A 311 12.99 -19.23 -60.70
C SER A 311 13.59 -19.97 -59.49
N LYS A 312 14.51 -19.37 -58.72
CA LYS A 312 15.01 -19.93 -57.45
C LYS A 312 14.36 -19.27 -56.24
N LYS A 313 13.02 -19.28 -56.20
CA LYS A 313 12.28 -18.88 -55.00
C LYS A 313 12.26 -20.06 -54.02
N ILE A 314 12.69 -19.83 -52.79
CA ILE A 314 12.47 -20.81 -51.72
C ILE A 314 10.97 -20.85 -51.46
N ASP A 315 10.38 -22.05 -51.50
CA ASP A 315 8.96 -22.22 -51.19
C ASP A 315 8.69 -21.79 -49.74
N ALA A 316 8.06 -20.61 -49.61
CA ALA A 316 7.69 -20.05 -48.33
C ALA A 316 6.68 -20.93 -47.58
N PHE A 317 5.95 -21.77 -48.30
CA PHE A 317 5.03 -22.74 -47.73
C PHE A 317 5.79 -23.86 -47.02
N THR A 318 6.81 -24.45 -47.65
CA THR A 318 7.72 -25.45 -47.05
C THR A 318 8.44 -24.91 -45.79
N LEU A 319 8.91 -23.65 -45.83
CA LEU A 319 9.53 -23.00 -44.66
C LEU A 319 8.53 -22.82 -43.49
N LEU A 320 7.29 -22.43 -43.80
CA LEU A 320 6.26 -22.26 -42.79
C LEU A 320 5.79 -23.60 -42.21
N GLN A 321 5.63 -24.64 -43.03
CA GLN A 321 5.28 -25.97 -42.54
C GLN A 321 6.32 -26.51 -41.55
N THR A 322 7.61 -26.25 -41.83
CA THR A 322 8.70 -26.59 -40.90
C THR A 322 8.60 -25.80 -39.59
N GLU A 323 8.44 -24.48 -39.67
CA GLU A 323 8.25 -23.63 -38.48
C GLU A 323 7.02 -24.04 -37.66
N ILE A 324 5.89 -24.39 -38.29
CA ILE A 324 4.68 -24.78 -37.55
C ILE A 324 4.80 -26.19 -36.96
N LYS A 325 5.48 -27.13 -37.64
CA LYS A 325 5.76 -28.46 -37.09
C LYS A 325 6.61 -28.37 -35.82
N ASP A 326 7.62 -27.51 -35.81
CA ASP A 326 8.44 -27.22 -34.62
C ASP A 326 7.58 -26.63 -33.49
N ILE A 327 6.67 -25.71 -33.83
CA ILE A 327 5.72 -25.10 -32.88
C ILE A 327 4.83 -26.16 -32.23
N ILE A 328 4.32 -27.12 -33.01
CA ILE A 328 3.46 -28.20 -32.52
C ILE A 328 4.25 -29.11 -31.57
N GLY A 329 5.47 -29.52 -31.93
CA GLY A 329 6.32 -30.33 -31.06
C GLY A 329 6.61 -29.67 -29.71
N LEU A 330 6.84 -28.35 -29.69
CA LEU A 330 7.03 -27.58 -28.47
C LEU A 330 5.76 -27.46 -27.61
N ILE A 331 4.59 -27.36 -28.25
CA ILE A 331 3.30 -27.36 -27.55
C ILE A 331 3.07 -28.71 -26.90
N GLU A 332 3.38 -29.81 -27.58
CA GLU A 332 3.28 -31.16 -27.05
C GLU A 332 4.27 -31.41 -25.89
N GLU A 333 5.51 -30.93 -25.99
CA GLU A 333 6.51 -31.01 -24.92
C GLU A 333 6.11 -30.16 -23.70
N ALA A 334 5.58 -28.95 -23.92
CA ALA A 334 5.07 -28.10 -22.86
C ALA A 334 3.83 -28.68 -22.16
N ASN A 335 3.03 -29.48 -22.88
CA ASN A 335 1.88 -30.20 -22.33
C ASN A 335 2.33 -31.41 -21.48
N LYS A 336 3.44 -32.08 -21.84
CA LYS A 336 4.02 -33.18 -21.05
C LYS A 336 4.65 -32.74 -19.72
N ARG A 337 5.17 -31.51 -19.61
CA ARG A 337 5.86 -30.99 -18.40
C ARG A 337 4.94 -30.36 -17.33
N MET A 338 3.66 -30.72 -17.28
CA MET A 338 2.74 -30.18 -16.28
C MET A 338 2.75 -30.99 -14.97
N THR A 339 3.57 -30.58 -13.99
CA THR A 339 3.38 -30.94 -12.57
C THR A 339 3.96 -29.88 -11.61
N ASP A 340 3.15 -29.58 -10.59
CA ASP A 340 3.35 -29.03 -9.24
C ASP A 340 4.19 -27.76 -8.96
N ASP A 341 5.30 -27.49 -9.66
CA ASP A 341 6.20 -26.37 -9.30
C ASP A 341 5.60 -24.97 -9.60
N ILE A 342 4.55 -24.91 -10.42
CA ILE A 342 3.88 -23.65 -10.80
C ILE A 342 2.73 -23.29 -9.83
N LYS A 343 2.08 -24.30 -9.20
CA LYS A 343 0.95 -24.08 -8.28
C LYS A 343 1.39 -23.32 -7.03
N GLU A 344 2.51 -23.72 -6.42
CA GLU A 344 3.03 -23.12 -5.19
C GLU A 344 3.57 -21.69 -5.41
N LYS A 345 4.30 -21.48 -6.53
CA LYS A 345 4.87 -20.16 -6.88
C LYS A 345 3.82 -19.14 -7.34
N CYS A 346 2.67 -19.58 -7.87
CA CYS A 346 1.60 -18.68 -8.32
C CYS A 346 0.67 -18.25 -7.17
N LEU A 347 0.35 -19.14 -6.23
CA LEU A 347 -0.41 -18.78 -5.03
C LEU A 347 0.37 -17.76 -4.17
N TYR A 348 1.67 -18.01 -3.97
CA TYR A 348 2.58 -17.13 -3.23
C TYR A 348 2.76 -15.75 -3.88
N ALA A 349 2.71 -15.67 -5.21
CA ALA A 349 2.81 -14.40 -5.94
C ALA A 349 1.51 -13.57 -5.91
N LYS A 350 0.35 -14.21 -5.80
CA LYS A 350 -0.98 -13.57 -5.85
C LYS A 350 -1.22 -12.70 -4.60
N GLU A 351 -0.87 -13.20 -3.42
CA GLU A 351 -1.00 -12.45 -2.16
C GLU A 351 0.09 -11.38 -1.99
N LYS A 352 1.35 -11.66 -2.32
CA LYS A 352 2.46 -10.69 -2.13
C LYS A 352 2.44 -9.50 -3.09
N ILE A 353 1.93 -9.65 -4.31
CA ILE A 353 1.94 -8.58 -5.33
C ILE A 353 0.78 -7.60 -5.14
N PHE A 354 -0.40 -8.08 -4.72
CA PHE A 354 -1.55 -7.25 -4.40
C PHE A 354 -1.26 -6.36 -3.18
N ASP A 355 -0.74 -6.97 -2.12
CA ASP A 355 -0.28 -6.27 -0.92
C ASP A 355 0.86 -5.28 -1.20
N LYS A 356 1.87 -5.61 -2.02
CA LYS A 356 2.95 -4.65 -2.29
C LYS A 356 2.49 -3.42 -3.05
N PHE A 357 1.47 -3.53 -3.90
CA PHE A 357 1.04 -2.43 -4.78
C PHE A 357 -0.06 -1.54 -4.17
N VAL A 358 -1.04 -2.13 -3.48
CA VAL A 358 -2.05 -1.34 -2.74
C VAL A 358 -1.34 -0.47 -1.72
N PHE A 359 -0.38 -1.04 -0.98
CA PHE A 359 0.46 -0.27 -0.08
C PHE A 359 1.33 0.73 -0.84
N SER A 360 1.96 0.41 -1.98
CA SER A 360 2.75 1.41 -2.72
C SER A 360 1.94 2.61 -3.26
N ILE A 361 0.66 2.44 -3.59
CA ILE A 361 -0.23 3.54 -4.00
C ILE A 361 -0.69 4.33 -2.77
N ILE A 362 -1.10 3.64 -1.70
CA ILE A 362 -1.42 4.27 -0.43
C ILE A 362 -0.21 5.06 0.09
N ASP A 363 1.01 4.52 -0.03
CA ASP A 363 2.26 5.17 0.30
C ASP A 363 2.40 6.48 -0.49
N PHE A 364 2.23 6.42 -1.81
CA PHE A 364 2.35 7.61 -2.67
C PHE A 364 1.28 8.67 -2.35
N ILE A 365 0.03 8.25 -2.14
CA ILE A 365 -1.10 9.13 -1.82
C ILE A 365 -0.96 9.73 -0.41
N LEU A 366 -0.48 8.98 0.57
CA LEU A 366 -0.35 9.45 1.96
C LEU A 366 0.94 10.24 2.22
N ILE A 367 2.00 10.03 1.43
CA ILE A 367 3.28 10.75 1.61
C ILE A 367 3.08 12.26 1.49
N ILE A 368 2.38 12.74 0.46
CA ILE A 368 2.22 14.18 0.22
C ILE A 368 1.43 14.86 1.36
N PRO A 369 0.22 14.40 1.74
CA PRO A 369 -0.51 14.95 2.88
C PRO A 369 0.28 14.89 4.19
N ILE A 370 1.00 13.79 4.46
CA ILE A 370 1.79 13.66 5.69
C ILE A 370 2.94 14.67 5.70
N ILE A 371 3.63 14.89 4.57
CA ILE A 371 4.66 15.93 4.48
C ILE A 371 4.05 17.32 4.71
N LEU A 372 2.93 17.63 4.07
CA LEU A 372 2.24 18.93 4.22
C LEU A 372 1.76 19.17 5.66
N ILE A 373 1.15 18.17 6.30
CA ILE A 373 0.74 18.24 7.72
C ILE A 373 1.95 18.55 8.61
N ARG A 374 3.12 17.99 8.30
CA ARG A 374 4.32 18.21 9.12
C ARG A 374 4.93 19.58 8.88
N ILE A 375 4.94 20.07 7.65
CA ILE A 375 5.31 21.47 7.36
C ILE A 375 4.39 22.41 8.17
N PHE A 376 3.08 22.18 8.13
CA PHE A 376 2.12 22.95 8.92
C PHE A 376 2.35 22.86 10.43
N ARG A 377 2.71 21.68 10.95
CA ARG A 377 3.06 21.51 12.37
C ARG A 377 4.34 22.23 12.76
N ILE A 378 5.34 22.29 11.87
CA ILE A 378 6.56 23.08 12.07
C ILE A 378 6.19 24.57 12.15
N LEU A 379 5.40 25.08 11.20
CA LEU A 379 4.95 26.47 11.19
C LEU A 379 4.17 26.85 12.46
N LYS A 380 3.43 25.91 13.06
CA LYS A 380 2.72 26.12 14.33
C LYS A 380 3.57 25.88 15.59
N GLY A 381 4.87 25.65 15.48
CA GLY A 381 5.75 25.35 16.62
C GLY A 381 5.44 24.01 17.32
N LYS A 382 4.62 23.14 16.71
CA LYS A 382 4.20 21.83 17.26
C LYS A 382 5.14 20.69 16.88
N GLU A 383 6.16 20.96 16.07
CA GLU A 383 7.20 20.03 15.62
C GLU A 383 8.46 20.80 15.20
N THR A 384 9.65 20.25 15.36
CA THR A 384 10.91 20.86 14.87
C THR A 384 11.35 20.21 13.56
N LEU A 385 12.14 20.92 12.74
CA LEU A 385 12.68 20.33 11.50
C LEU A 385 13.49 19.05 11.79
N LYS A 386 14.34 19.07 12.82
CA LYS A 386 15.13 17.91 13.26
C LYS A 386 14.25 16.70 13.61
N MET A 387 13.22 16.92 14.43
CA MET A 387 12.23 15.88 14.76
C MET A 387 11.49 15.41 13.51
N SER A 388 11.20 16.35 12.60
CA SER A 388 10.51 16.05 11.35
C SER A 388 11.27 15.04 10.50
N LEU A 389 12.54 15.34 10.25
CA LEU A 389 13.47 14.49 9.52
C LEU A 389 13.70 13.14 10.21
N GLN A 390 13.76 13.12 11.55
CA GLN A 390 13.88 11.88 12.33
C GLN A 390 12.70 10.94 12.12
N LYS A 391 11.44 11.41 12.22
CA LYS A 391 10.30 10.50 11.97
C LYS A 391 10.13 10.11 10.50
N LEU A 392 10.64 10.92 9.55
CA LEU A 392 10.74 10.51 8.14
C LEU A 392 11.87 9.51 7.91
N THR A 393 12.66 9.17 8.95
CA THR A 393 13.83 8.27 8.88
C THR A 393 14.88 8.74 7.87
N LEU A 394 15.05 10.06 7.74
CA LEU A 394 16.04 10.69 6.86
C LEU A 394 17.35 11.05 7.57
N VAL A 395 17.35 11.00 8.91
CA VAL A 395 18.54 11.25 9.73
C VAL A 395 19.24 9.92 9.98
N LYS A 396 20.57 9.87 9.74
CA LYS A 396 21.39 8.72 10.13
C LYS A 396 21.37 8.59 11.66
N VAL A 397 21.01 7.40 12.13
CA VAL A 397 21.08 7.04 13.55
C VAL A 397 22.50 6.56 13.85
N LYS A 398 23.04 6.91 15.03
CA LYS A 398 24.29 6.32 15.51
C LYS A 398 24.10 4.81 15.69
N THR A 399 25.04 4.03 15.15
CA THR A 399 25.05 2.57 15.34
C THR A 399 25.22 2.25 16.81
N HIS A 400 24.32 1.44 17.36
CA HIS A 400 24.46 0.85 18.68
C HIS A 400 25.11 -0.54 18.55
N ARG A 401 25.85 -0.97 19.58
CA ARG A 401 26.41 -2.32 19.68
C ARG A 401 25.54 -3.13 20.63
N GLY A 402 25.25 -4.38 20.29
CA GLY A 402 24.47 -5.30 21.14
C GLY A 402 22.99 -5.42 20.75
N LYS A 403 22.25 -6.17 21.58
CA LYS A 403 20.81 -6.43 21.39
C LYS A 403 19.99 -5.20 21.81
N LEU A 404 18.94 -4.88 21.05
CA LEU A 404 18.08 -3.70 21.28
C LEU A 404 16.62 -4.10 21.44
N ILE A 405 15.98 -3.68 22.52
CA ILE A 405 14.52 -3.75 22.69
C ILE A 405 13.89 -2.38 22.46
N TRP A 406 12.73 -2.36 21.81
CA TRP A 406 12.04 -1.13 21.44
C TRP A 406 10.76 -0.97 22.26
N PHE A 407 10.63 0.11 23.03
CA PHE A 407 9.38 0.52 23.67
C PHE A 407 8.74 1.71 22.95
N HIS A 408 7.44 1.62 22.72
CA HIS A 408 6.66 2.64 22.05
C HIS A 408 5.42 3.03 22.85
N GLY A 409 5.29 4.33 23.11
CA GLY A 409 4.12 4.95 23.74
C GLY A 409 3.77 6.28 23.05
N ALA A 410 2.48 6.48 22.77
CA ALA A 410 1.94 7.65 22.11
C ALA A 410 2.01 8.90 22.99
N SER A 411 1.87 8.74 24.31
CA SER A 411 1.79 9.82 25.29
C SER A 411 2.94 9.84 26.30
N ILE A 412 3.07 10.96 27.04
CA ILE A 412 4.01 11.08 28.16
C ILE A 412 3.69 10.02 29.22
N GLY A 413 2.41 9.91 29.60
CA GLY A 413 1.94 9.00 30.65
C GLY A 413 2.29 7.54 30.38
N GLU A 414 2.13 7.11 29.13
CA GLU A 414 2.46 5.74 28.69
C GLU A 414 3.96 5.46 28.85
N ILE A 415 4.83 6.30 28.29
CA ILE A 415 6.27 6.10 28.42
C ILE A 415 6.70 6.17 29.89
N THR A 416 6.21 7.15 30.64
CA THR A 416 6.57 7.27 32.06
C THR A 416 6.12 6.07 32.89
N SER A 417 5.03 5.40 32.53
CA SER A 417 4.54 4.22 33.25
C SER A 417 5.43 3.00 33.08
N VAL A 418 6.23 2.92 32.01
CA VAL A 418 7.14 1.80 31.77
C VAL A 418 8.60 2.10 32.08
N LEU A 419 8.96 3.36 32.37
CA LEU A 419 10.35 3.73 32.71
C LEU A 419 10.92 2.89 33.86
N PRO A 420 10.20 2.61 34.96
CA PRO A 420 10.74 1.79 36.04
C PRO A 420 11.06 0.36 35.58
N LEU A 421 10.23 -0.21 34.70
CA LEU A 421 10.51 -1.51 34.07
C LEU A 421 11.73 -1.44 33.14
N VAL A 422 11.86 -0.37 32.36
CA VAL A 422 13.01 -0.13 31.49
C VAL A 422 14.31 -0.04 32.29
N TYR A 423 14.32 0.67 33.41
CA TYR A 423 15.52 0.80 34.26
C TYR A 423 15.88 -0.54 34.90
N LYS A 424 14.88 -1.27 35.38
CA LYS A 424 15.09 -2.63 35.90
C LYS A 424 15.72 -3.54 34.84
N ILE A 425 15.21 -3.53 33.61
CA ILE A 425 15.80 -4.29 32.49
C ILE A 425 17.24 -3.84 32.20
N LEU A 426 17.51 -2.54 32.18
CA LEU A 426 18.86 -2.01 31.92
C LEU A 426 19.86 -2.35 33.04
N ASN A 427 19.40 -2.47 34.29
CA ASN A 427 20.23 -2.86 35.43
C ASN A 427 20.47 -4.37 35.48
N GLU A 428 19.48 -5.18 35.11
CA GLU A 428 19.53 -6.65 35.20
C GLU A 428 20.02 -7.31 33.90
N SER A 429 20.30 -6.53 32.84
CA SER A 429 20.75 -7.07 31.55
C SER A 429 21.67 -6.13 30.78
N ASN A 430 22.41 -6.69 29.82
CA ASN A 430 23.25 -5.93 28.88
C ASN A 430 22.49 -5.53 27.59
N LEU A 431 21.17 -5.31 27.70
CA LEU A 431 20.34 -4.87 26.58
C LEU A 431 20.43 -3.36 26.39
N ASN A 432 20.24 -2.92 25.15
CA ASN A 432 19.96 -1.53 24.81
C ASN A 432 18.44 -1.32 24.74
N VAL A 433 17.97 -0.14 25.11
CA VAL A 433 16.55 0.23 25.06
C VAL A 433 16.33 1.44 24.16
N LEU A 434 15.46 1.31 23.17
CA LEU A 434 14.96 2.42 22.37
C LEU A 434 13.56 2.83 22.85
N LEU A 435 13.42 4.06 23.32
CA LEU A 435 12.14 4.70 23.63
C LEU A 435 11.66 5.55 22.45
N THR A 436 10.39 5.43 22.10
CA THR A 436 9.77 6.29 21.08
C THR A 436 8.44 6.87 21.48
N SER A 437 8.20 8.12 21.06
CA SER A 437 6.89 8.79 21.21
C SER A 437 6.56 9.71 20.04
N GLY A 438 5.28 10.14 19.95
CA GLY A 438 4.75 10.82 18.77
C GLY A 438 4.84 12.36 18.78
N THR A 439 4.73 13.02 19.93
CA THR A 439 4.55 14.49 20.02
C THR A 439 5.82 15.21 20.50
N LEU A 440 6.01 16.47 20.08
CA LEU A 440 7.17 17.28 20.48
C LEU A 440 7.20 17.51 22.00
N SER A 441 6.04 17.77 22.61
CA SER A 441 5.92 17.91 24.06
C SER A 441 6.32 16.62 24.79
N SER A 442 5.88 15.46 24.28
CA SER A 442 6.29 14.16 24.83
C SER A 442 7.80 13.96 24.71
N ALA A 443 8.38 14.26 23.55
CA ALA A 443 9.81 14.18 23.32
C ALA A 443 10.62 15.00 24.31
N ASN A 444 10.23 16.26 24.54
CA ASN A 444 10.96 17.16 25.43
C ASN A 444 10.89 16.68 26.89
N VAL A 445 9.72 16.24 27.34
CA VAL A 445 9.54 15.73 28.71
C VAL A 445 10.33 14.43 28.91
N ILE A 446 10.24 13.48 27.98
CA ILE A 446 10.95 12.19 28.10
C ILE A 446 12.47 12.42 28.10
N LYS A 447 12.99 13.23 27.17
CA LYS A 447 14.42 13.56 27.13
C LYS A 447 14.90 14.18 28.43
N LYS A 448 14.16 15.15 28.98
CA LYS A 448 14.51 15.78 30.26
C LYS A 448 14.51 14.77 31.41
N LYS A 449 13.54 13.84 31.42
CA LYS A 449 13.47 12.79 32.45
C LYS A 449 14.68 11.85 32.40
N ILE A 450 15.11 11.44 31.21
CA ILE A 450 16.20 10.47 31.06
C ILE A 450 17.60 11.09 30.93
N GLN A 451 17.70 12.42 30.92
CA GLN A 451 18.96 13.13 30.63
C GLN A 451 20.04 12.88 31.68
N ASN A 452 19.64 12.66 32.93
CA ASN A 452 20.55 12.43 34.05
C ASN A 452 20.72 10.95 34.38
N ASP A 453 20.15 10.05 33.57
CA ASP A 453 20.27 8.62 33.79
C ASP A 453 21.62 8.14 33.27
N ASP A 454 22.40 7.51 34.14
CA ASP A 454 23.69 6.91 33.77
C ASP A 454 23.50 5.44 33.38
N PHE A 455 23.20 5.21 32.10
CA PHE A 455 23.13 3.88 31.50
C PHE A 455 24.17 3.68 30.38
N ASP A 456 25.28 4.42 30.40
CA ASP A 456 26.35 4.34 29.38
C ASP A 456 25.81 4.39 27.93
N GLY A 457 24.85 5.28 27.69
CA GLY A 457 24.23 5.44 26.36
C GLY A 457 23.31 4.30 25.89
N ARG A 458 23.06 3.26 26.70
CA ARG A 458 22.16 2.14 26.37
C ARG A 458 20.67 2.53 26.34
N LEU A 459 20.30 3.61 27.04
CA LEU A 459 18.95 4.18 27.02
C LEU A 459 18.86 5.29 25.97
N ILE A 460 18.15 5.02 24.88
CA ILE A 460 18.11 5.90 23.71
C ILE A 460 16.68 6.37 23.48
N TYR A 461 16.50 7.68 23.24
CA TYR A 461 15.21 8.23 22.83
C TYR A 461 15.24 8.69 21.35
N GLN A 462 14.22 8.31 20.59
CA GLN A 462 13.95 8.88 19.26
C GLN A 462 12.44 9.12 19.05
N PRO A 463 12.04 10.18 18.33
CA PRO A 463 10.68 10.30 17.81
C PRO A 463 10.24 9.06 17.01
N ALA A 464 9.02 8.57 17.24
CA ALA A 464 8.46 7.43 16.50
C ALA A 464 8.38 7.72 15.00
N PRO A 465 8.64 6.74 14.10
CA PRO A 465 8.51 6.94 12.67
C PRO A 465 7.07 7.30 12.30
N VAL A 466 6.89 8.04 11.19
CA VAL A 466 5.54 8.26 10.66
C VAL A 466 4.95 6.94 10.14
N GLU A 467 3.62 6.83 10.19
CA GLU A 467 2.83 5.69 9.68
C GLU A 467 2.83 5.63 8.14
N ILE A 468 4.02 5.60 7.57
CA ILE A 468 4.30 5.40 6.15
C ILE A 468 5.20 4.16 6.05
N PRO A 469 4.84 3.16 5.23
CA PRO A 469 5.60 1.92 5.12
C PRO A 469 7.08 2.06 4.85
N ILE A 470 7.51 2.99 3.99
CA ILE A 470 8.94 3.21 3.73
C ILE A 470 9.68 3.70 4.99
N CYS A 471 9.04 4.55 5.80
CA CYS A 471 9.62 5.08 7.02
C CYS A 471 9.73 4.00 8.09
N ILE A 472 8.66 3.22 8.32
CA ILE A 472 8.69 2.14 9.31
C ILE A 472 9.69 1.05 8.91
N ARG A 473 9.75 0.67 7.63
CA ARG A 473 10.76 -0.30 7.13
C ARG A 473 12.19 0.20 7.34
N ARG A 474 12.46 1.49 7.06
CA ARG A 474 13.78 2.10 7.30
C ARG A 474 14.10 2.14 8.79
N PHE A 475 13.13 2.51 9.63
CA PHE A 475 13.25 2.51 11.08
C PHE A 475 13.67 1.12 11.59
N LEU A 476 12.91 0.08 11.25
CA LEU A 476 13.21 -1.30 11.68
C LEU A 476 14.55 -1.81 11.14
N LYS A 477 14.92 -1.48 9.89
CA LYS A 477 16.23 -1.85 9.31
C LYS A 477 17.40 -1.14 9.96
N CYS A 478 17.21 0.11 10.39
CA CYS A 478 18.25 0.92 11.01
C CYS A 478 18.48 0.49 12.46
N TRP A 479 17.40 0.33 13.23
CA TRP A 479 17.48 0.00 14.65
C TRP A 479 17.63 -1.50 14.94
N ARG A 480 17.10 -2.36 14.06
CA ARG A 480 17.14 -3.82 14.19
C ARG A 480 16.74 -4.30 15.59
N PRO A 481 15.59 -3.84 16.15
CA PRO A 481 15.15 -4.31 17.46
C PRO A 481 14.91 -5.82 17.42
N ILE A 482 15.19 -6.50 18.53
CA ILE A 482 14.89 -7.93 18.71
C ILE A 482 13.46 -8.15 19.25
N THR A 483 12.86 -7.12 19.87
CA THR A 483 11.48 -7.14 20.37
C THR A 483 10.91 -5.73 20.38
N CYS A 484 9.59 -5.62 20.13
CA CYS A 484 8.81 -4.39 20.22
C CYS A 484 7.77 -4.51 21.33
N PHE A 485 7.84 -3.63 22.33
CA PHE A 485 6.83 -3.42 23.35
C PHE A 485 5.99 -2.18 23.00
N ARG A 486 4.68 -2.38 22.84
CA ARG A 486 3.71 -1.29 22.65
C ARG A 486 2.93 -1.09 23.94
N ILE A 487 2.76 0.17 24.35
CA ILE A 487 2.17 0.54 25.64
C ILE A 487 0.71 0.97 25.43
N ASP A 488 -0.19 0.55 26.33
CA ASP A 488 -1.64 0.85 26.31
C ASP A 488 -2.35 0.36 25.02
N SER A 489 -2.88 1.21 24.12
CA SER A 489 -3.56 0.77 22.87
C SER A 489 -3.40 1.69 21.67
N ASP A 490 -2.17 1.88 21.24
CA ASP A 490 -1.91 2.65 20.03
C ASP A 490 -1.85 1.76 18.78
N PHE A 491 -2.98 1.19 18.35
CA PHE A 491 -3.01 0.25 17.23
C PHE A 491 -3.02 0.96 15.88
N TRP A 492 -1.83 1.13 15.30
CA TRP A 492 -1.67 1.61 13.92
C TRP A 492 -1.53 0.45 12.94
N PRO A 493 -2.50 0.24 12.03
CA PRO A 493 -2.50 -0.93 11.15
C PRO A 493 -1.26 -1.06 10.25
N ILE A 494 -0.65 0.07 9.86
CA ILE A 494 0.51 0.07 8.98
C ILE A 494 1.74 -0.44 9.73
N SER A 495 2.08 0.12 10.91
CA SER A 495 3.20 -0.38 11.71
C SER A 495 2.98 -1.82 12.19
N LEU A 496 1.78 -2.19 12.63
CA LEU A 496 1.44 -3.58 13.02
C LEU A 496 1.77 -4.57 11.90
N LYS A 497 1.27 -4.32 10.69
CA LYS A 497 1.50 -5.20 9.53
C LYS A 497 2.97 -5.25 9.08
N ILE A 498 3.73 -4.18 9.29
CA ILE A 498 5.16 -4.16 8.92
C ILE A 498 6.00 -4.88 9.96
N ILE A 499 5.70 -4.69 11.25
CA ILE A 499 6.35 -5.39 12.37
C ILE A 499 6.16 -6.91 12.19
N GLU A 500 4.93 -7.34 11.90
CA GLU A 500 4.62 -8.73 11.56
C GLU A 500 5.50 -9.25 10.41
N LYS A 501 5.62 -8.50 9.30
CA LYS A 501 6.45 -8.88 8.15
C LYS A 501 7.96 -8.92 8.43
N PHE A 502 8.42 -8.30 9.51
CA PHE A 502 9.81 -8.37 9.97
C PHE A 502 10.03 -9.54 10.95
N ASN A 503 9.00 -10.36 11.22
CA ASN A 503 9.00 -11.41 12.23
C ASN A 503 9.47 -10.91 13.60
N LEU A 504 9.19 -9.64 13.90
CA LEU A 504 9.55 -9.02 15.16
C LEU A 504 8.50 -9.38 16.20
N LYS A 505 8.94 -9.87 17.36
CA LYS A 505 8.02 -10.10 18.48
C LYS A 505 7.40 -8.80 18.93
N HIS A 506 6.10 -8.68 18.71
CA HIS A 506 5.32 -7.54 19.15
C HIS A 506 4.53 -7.93 20.39
N ILE A 507 4.77 -7.22 21.49
CA ILE A 507 4.14 -7.46 22.78
C ILE A 507 3.39 -6.19 23.17
N LEU A 508 2.10 -6.35 23.48
CA LEU A 508 1.33 -5.29 24.13
C LEU A 508 1.55 -5.37 25.63
N ILE A 509 1.96 -4.27 26.25
CA ILE A 509 2.20 -4.18 27.70
C ILE A 509 1.36 -3.07 28.30
N ASN A 510 0.87 -3.30 29.53
CA ASN A 510 -0.09 -2.42 30.19
C ASN A 510 -1.33 -2.15 29.30
N GLY A 511 -1.72 -3.13 28.49
CA GLY A 511 -2.70 -2.99 27.44
C GLY A 511 -4.05 -2.51 27.99
N ARG A 512 -4.66 -1.55 27.29
CA ARG A 512 -5.98 -0.99 27.61
C ARG A 512 -6.72 -0.73 26.33
N ILE A 513 -7.94 -1.19 26.11
CA ILE A 513 -8.70 -0.83 24.92
C ILE A 513 -10.09 -0.31 25.28
N SER A 514 -10.46 0.85 24.75
CA SER A 514 -11.82 1.37 24.94
C SER A 514 -12.84 0.46 24.24
N GLU A 515 -14.03 0.35 24.81
CA GLU A 515 -15.12 -0.43 24.21
C GLU A 515 -15.47 0.06 22.80
N LYS A 516 -15.47 1.38 22.59
CA LYS A 516 -15.67 1.99 21.27
C LYS A 516 -14.61 1.53 20.26
N SER A 517 -13.33 1.56 20.64
CA SER A 517 -12.23 1.11 19.78
C SER A 517 -12.33 -0.38 19.50
N ALA A 518 -12.58 -1.20 20.53
CA ALA A 518 -12.75 -2.64 20.39
C ALA A 518 -13.87 -3.00 19.41
N ASN A 519 -15.02 -2.31 19.51
CA ASN A 519 -16.15 -2.51 18.61
C ASN A 519 -15.82 -2.12 17.17
N ILE A 520 -15.12 -1.01 16.96
CA ILE A 520 -14.68 -0.58 15.61
C ILE A 520 -13.71 -1.61 15.02
N TYR A 521 -12.70 -2.04 15.78
CA TYR A 521 -11.70 -2.98 15.29
C TYR A 521 -12.31 -4.36 15.02
N ASN A 522 -13.26 -4.80 15.85
CA ASN A 522 -13.95 -6.08 15.65
C ASN A 522 -14.84 -6.07 14.40
N LYS A 523 -15.45 -4.93 14.06
CA LYS A 523 -16.31 -4.77 12.88
C LYS A 523 -15.54 -4.70 11.55
N ILE A 524 -14.24 -4.38 11.56
CA ILE A 524 -13.43 -4.23 10.35
C ILE A 524 -12.48 -5.44 10.21
N PRO A 525 -12.80 -6.45 9.37
CA PRO A 525 -12.05 -7.71 9.30
C PRO A 525 -10.56 -7.51 9.00
N ALA A 526 -10.22 -6.53 8.16
CA ALA A 526 -8.84 -6.21 7.82
C ALA A 526 -8.03 -5.69 9.02
N ILE A 527 -8.63 -4.87 9.89
CA ILE A 527 -7.96 -4.35 11.09
C ILE A 527 -7.87 -5.46 12.14
N LYS A 528 -8.96 -6.19 12.37
CA LYS A 528 -8.99 -7.36 13.26
C LYS A 528 -7.88 -8.36 12.91
N LYS A 529 -7.76 -8.71 11.62
CA LYS A 529 -6.73 -9.62 11.11
C LYS A 529 -5.30 -9.08 11.29
N VAL A 530 -5.10 -7.78 11.22
CA VAL A 530 -3.76 -7.19 11.42
C VAL A 530 -3.40 -7.13 12.90
N ILE A 531 -4.35 -6.80 13.77
CA ILE A 531 -4.11 -6.76 15.21
C ILE A 531 -3.80 -8.17 15.74
N ASN A 532 -4.62 -9.17 15.38
CA ASN A 532 -4.44 -10.52 15.91
C ASN A 532 -3.18 -11.23 15.37
N SER A 533 -2.76 -10.97 14.13
CA SER A 533 -1.58 -11.62 13.56
C SER A 533 -0.27 -10.93 13.95
N SER A 534 -0.31 -9.64 14.31
CA SER A 534 0.89 -8.89 14.69
C SER A 534 1.29 -9.05 16.15
N LEU A 535 0.32 -9.13 17.07
CA LEU A 535 0.57 -9.20 18.51
C LEU A 535 0.81 -10.64 18.96
N SER A 536 2.03 -10.92 19.43
CA SER A 536 2.41 -12.24 19.92
C SER A 536 1.90 -12.53 21.33
N HIS A 537 1.86 -11.51 22.19
CA HIS A 537 1.41 -11.56 23.58
C HIS A 537 0.73 -10.24 23.93
N CYS A 538 -0.33 -10.30 24.73
CA CYS A 538 -0.97 -9.10 25.26
C CYS A 538 -1.09 -9.17 26.79
N PHE A 539 -0.31 -8.35 27.46
CA PHE A 539 -0.39 -8.13 28.89
C PHE A 539 -1.32 -6.96 29.18
N MET A 540 -2.55 -7.29 29.57
CA MET A 540 -3.64 -6.35 29.79
C MET A 540 -3.66 -5.90 31.24
N LYS A 541 -4.17 -4.70 31.51
CA LYS A 541 -4.25 -4.18 32.88
C LYS A 541 -5.56 -4.55 33.61
N SER A 542 -6.57 -5.07 32.89
CA SER A 542 -7.86 -5.46 33.45
C SER A 542 -8.50 -6.63 32.69
N GLU A 543 -9.38 -7.37 33.35
CA GLU A 543 -10.18 -8.44 32.73
C GLU A 543 -11.10 -7.91 31.61
N LYS A 544 -11.62 -6.69 31.77
CA LYS A 544 -12.42 -6.03 30.73
C LYS A 544 -11.61 -5.85 29.44
N ASP A 545 -10.39 -5.34 29.57
CA ASP A 545 -9.50 -5.13 28.44
C ASP A 545 -9.07 -6.47 27.80
N LEU A 546 -8.80 -7.48 28.61
CA LEU A 546 -8.49 -8.84 28.14
C LEU A 546 -9.63 -9.42 27.29
N ASN A 547 -10.87 -9.31 27.76
CA ASN A 547 -12.03 -9.80 27.04
C ASN A 547 -12.24 -9.10 25.69
N PHE A 548 -11.92 -7.80 25.59
CA PHE A 548 -11.94 -7.11 24.31
C PHE A 548 -10.87 -7.63 23.34
N MET A 549 -9.64 -7.86 23.81
CA MET A 549 -8.58 -8.42 22.97
C MET A 549 -8.89 -9.87 22.54
N LYS A 550 -9.53 -10.65 23.41
CA LYS A 550 -10.03 -11.99 23.08
C LYS A 550 -11.06 -11.95 21.94
N LYS A 551 -11.99 -11.00 21.95
CA LYS A 551 -12.96 -10.78 20.85
C LYS A 551 -12.28 -10.40 19.53
N LEU A 552 -11.14 -9.70 19.59
CA LEU A 552 -10.32 -9.39 18.41
C LEU A 552 -9.54 -10.62 17.88
N GLY A 553 -9.56 -11.75 18.58
CA GLY A 553 -8.90 -12.98 18.17
C GLY A 553 -7.42 -13.02 18.51
N CYS A 554 -6.95 -12.18 19.44
CA CYS A 554 -5.58 -12.23 19.93
C CYS A 554 -5.40 -13.42 20.89
N GLU A 555 -4.23 -14.05 20.82
CA GLU A 555 -3.84 -15.19 21.65
C GLU A 555 -2.80 -14.75 22.69
N ASN A 556 -2.44 -15.64 23.63
CA ASN A 556 -1.48 -15.37 24.72
C ASN A 556 -1.80 -14.09 25.51
N LEU A 557 -3.03 -14.05 26.04
CA LEU A 557 -3.55 -12.94 26.83
C LEU A 557 -3.35 -13.21 28.32
N LYS A 558 -2.93 -12.19 29.07
CA LYS A 558 -2.84 -12.28 30.54
C LYS A 558 -3.11 -10.92 31.17
N VAL A 559 -3.84 -10.91 32.29
CA VAL A 559 -3.96 -9.70 33.12
C VAL A 559 -2.73 -9.61 34.02
N LEU A 560 -2.02 -8.49 33.96
CA LEU A 560 -0.91 -8.15 34.84
C LEU A 560 -1.24 -6.90 35.67
N PRO A 561 -0.57 -6.69 36.82
CA PRO A 561 -0.74 -5.47 37.59
C PRO A 561 -0.41 -4.23 36.74
N ASN A 562 -1.19 -3.17 36.90
CA ASN A 562 -1.05 -1.95 36.10
C ASN A 562 0.29 -1.27 36.38
N LEU A 563 1.11 -1.11 35.33
CA LEU A 563 2.46 -0.54 35.44
C LEU A 563 2.46 0.91 35.93
N LYS A 564 1.32 1.62 35.86
CA LYS A 564 1.18 2.97 36.43
C LYS A 564 1.36 2.99 37.95
N TYR A 565 1.23 1.85 38.63
CA TYR A 565 1.55 1.69 40.06
C TYR A 565 3.04 1.64 40.36
N THR A 566 3.92 1.69 39.35
CA THR A 566 5.39 1.67 39.51
C THR A 566 6.00 3.06 39.34
N GLU A 567 7.07 3.38 40.08
CA GLU A 567 7.76 4.68 39.99
C GLU A 567 9.26 4.49 39.95
N LEU A 568 9.92 5.52 39.43
CA LEU A 568 11.33 5.75 39.68
C LEU A 568 11.49 6.28 41.11
N LYS A 569 12.59 5.91 41.78
CA LYS A 569 12.87 6.40 43.14
C LYS A 569 12.80 7.92 43.18
N THR A 570 12.26 8.45 44.28
CA THR A 570 12.02 9.88 44.48
C THR A 570 13.30 10.71 44.36
N ASP A 571 13.23 11.83 43.63
CA ASP A 571 14.29 12.84 43.62
C ASP A 571 14.50 13.42 45.02
N ILE A 572 15.59 13.02 45.67
CA ILE A 572 16.07 13.54 46.98
C ILE A 572 16.15 15.07 46.98
N LYS A 573 16.36 15.68 45.79
CA LYS A 573 16.47 17.13 45.57
C LYS A 573 15.26 17.96 46.01
N ASN A 574 14.09 17.37 46.19
CA ASN A 574 12.87 18.10 46.53
C ASN A 574 12.47 18.05 48.01
N ILE A 575 13.19 17.32 48.86
CA ILE A 575 12.85 17.13 50.28
C ILE A 575 12.78 18.49 51.01
N GLY A 576 13.80 19.34 50.88
CA GLY A 576 13.81 20.65 51.51
C GLY A 576 12.65 21.56 51.08
N LYS A 577 12.18 21.46 49.82
CA LYS A 577 11.00 22.21 49.36
C LYS A 577 9.71 21.72 50.01
N ILE A 578 9.58 20.41 50.21
CA ILE A 578 8.42 19.80 50.88
C ILE A 578 8.36 20.24 52.34
N GLU A 579 9.49 20.24 53.04
CA GLU A 579 9.58 20.69 54.43
C GLU A 579 9.24 22.18 54.57
N LEU A 580 9.78 23.02 53.68
CA LEU A 580 9.43 24.45 53.64
C LEU A 580 7.94 24.68 53.38
N LEU A 581 7.34 23.93 52.45
CA LEU A 581 5.90 23.99 52.18
C LEU A 581 5.08 23.59 53.42
N LYS A 582 5.41 22.46 54.05
CA LYS A 582 4.73 22.03 55.29
C LYS A 582 4.82 23.07 56.39
N LYS A 583 6.01 23.64 56.59
CA LYS A 583 6.24 24.71 57.59
C LYS A 583 5.43 25.97 57.27
N SER A 584 5.29 26.32 55.98
CA SER A 584 4.55 27.51 55.56
C SER A 584 3.05 27.46 55.83
N PHE A 585 2.48 26.26 55.98
CA PHE A 585 1.06 26.09 56.25
C PHE A 585 0.67 26.47 57.69
N GLY A 586 1.63 26.45 58.62
CA GLY A 586 1.38 26.70 60.04
C GLY A 586 0.32 25.75 60.62
N ASP A 587 -0.56 26.27 61.47
CA ASP A 587 -1.63 25.50 62.11
C ASP A 587 -2.91 25.38 61.27
N LYS A 588 -2.89 25.92 60.04
CA LYS A 588 -4.06 25.89 59.16
C LYS A 588 -4.41 24.46 58.77
N LYS A 589 -5.71 24.19 58.69
CA LYS A 589 -6.20 22.97 58.05
C LYS A 589 -6.00 23.11 56.53
N VAL A 590 -5.22 22.24 55.92
CA VAL A 590 -4.90 22.33 54.48
C VAL A 590 -5.50 21.18 53.71
N TRP A 591 -6.08 21.48 52.54
CA TRP A 591 -6.52 20.48 51.57
C TRP A 591 -6.18 20.90 50.14
N HIS A 592 -6.15 19.93 49.24
CA HIS A 592 -5.66 20.12 47.87
C HIS A 592 -6.70 19.71 46.82
N GLY A 593 -7.06 20.66 45.94
CA GLY A 593 -7.75 20.39 44.68
C GLY A 593 -6.75 20.10 43.57
N ALA A 594 -6.52 18.82 43.27
CA ALA A 594 -5.47 18.39 42.36
C ALA A 594 -5.95 18.10 40.94
N VAL A 595 -5.29 18.71 39.95
CA VAL A 595 -5.56 18.53 38.51
C VAL A 595 -6.99 18.90 38.14
N VAL A 596 -7.46 20.05 38.65
CA VAL A 596 -8.85 20.47 38.54
C VAL A 596 -9.15 21.20 37.22
N SER A 597 -10.34 21.01 36.69
CA SER A 597 -10.87 21.72 35.52
C SER A 597 -11.30 23.15 35.88
N ASN A 598 -11.61 23.97 34.86
CA ASN A 598 -12.11 25.32 35.09
C ASN A 598 -13.37 25.31 35.97
N GLN A 599 -14.37 24.51 35.61
CA GLN A 599 -15.63 24.39 36.37
C GLN A 599 -15.39 23.97 37.83
N GLU A 600 -14.47 23.04 38.06
CA GLU A 600 -14.15 22.59 39.42
C GLU A 600 -13.42 23.63 40.26
N ILE A 601 -12.69 24.58 39.67
CA ILE A 601 -12.12 25.69 40.43
C ILE A 601 -13.23 26.52 41.06
N CYS A 602 -14.33 26.77 40.35
CA CYS A 602 -15.52 27.45 40.90
C CYS A 602 -16.08 26.68 42.10
N LEU A 603 -16.33 25.37 41.91
CA LEU A 603 -16.87 24.50 42.97
C LEU A 603 -15.95 24.43 44.21
N ILE A 604 -14.63 24.46 44.01
CA ILE A 604 -13.64 24.47 45.09
C ILE A 604 -13.64 25.81 45.84
N ARG A 605 -13.83 26.94 45.15
CA ARG A 605 -13.98 28.26 45.79
C ARG A 605 -15.26 28.33 46.62
N GLU A 606 -16.37 27.83 46.09
CA GLU A 606 -17.63 27.71 46.83
C GLU A 606 -17.48 26.81 48.06
N ALA A 607 -16.85 25.63 47.91
CA ALA A 607 -16.57 24.72 49.01
C ALA A 607 -15.67 25.37 50.08
N HIS A 608 -14.69 26.18 49.69
CA HIS A 608 -13.88 26.97 50.62
C HIS A 608 -14.75 27.94 51.43
N SER A 609 -15.66 28.67 50.79
CA SER A 609 -16.58 29.59 51.49
C SER A 609 -17.46 28.86 52.51
N ILE A 610 -17.98 27.68 52.17
CA ILE A 610 -18.76 26.82 53.09
C ILE A 610 -17.91 26.37 54.28
N LEU A 611 -16.67 25.93 54.04
CA LEU A 611 -15.76 25.49 55.10
C LEU A 611 -15.35 26.64 56.03
N LYS A 612 -15.15 27.83 55.48
CA LYS A 612 -14.78 29.05 56.20
C LYS A 612 -15.93 29.57 57.08
N SER A 613 -17.18 29.51 56.61
CA SER A 613 -18.36 29.91 57.40
C SER A 613 -18.55 29.04 58.65
N GLN A 614 -18.06 27.80 58.63
CA GLN A 614 -18.00 26.90 59.77
C GLN A 614 -16.86 27.21 60.77
N LYS A 615 -16.27 28.42 60.71
CA LYS A 615 -15.16 28.91 61.55
C LYS A 615 -13.90 28.03 61.50
N ASN A 616 -13.62 27.38 60.37
CA ASN A 616 -12.36 26.67 60.17
C ASN A 616 -11.28 27.64 59.65
N ASP A 617 -10.11 27.65 60.30
CA ASP A 617 -8.91 28.25 59.70
C ASP A 617 -8.34 27.31 58.63
N ILE A 618 -8.70 27.58 57.38
CA ILE A 618 -8.51 26.67 56.25
C ILE A 618 -7.71 27.31 55.12
N LEU A 619 -6.78 26.54 54.56
CA LEU A 619 -6.03 26.86 53.35
C LEU A 619 -6.43 25.89 52.23
N THR A 620 -6.93 26.43 51.13
CA THR A 620 -7.26 25.66 49.92
C THR A 620 -6.14 25.77 48.91
N VAL A 621 -5.49 24.65 48.61
CA VAL A 621 -4.46 24.59 47.57
C VAL A 621 -5.08 24.13 46.26
N ILE A 622 -4.82 24.83 45.15
CA ILE A 622 -5.41 24.54 43.85
C ILE A 622 -4.32 24.26 42.82
N SER A 623 -4.36 23.07 42.21
CA SER A 623 -3.52 22.72 41.06
C SER A 623 -4.38 22.54 39.81
N PRO A 624 -4.49 23.54 38.94
CA PRO A 624 -5.33 23.46 37.75
C PRO A 624 -4.73 22.52 36.70
N ARG A 625 -5.59 21.86 35.91
CA ARG A 625 -5.17 21.05 34.76
C ARG A 625 -4.49 21.87 33.67
N LYS A 626 -4.95 23.12 33.49
CA LYS A 626 -4.47 24.14 32.56
C LYS A 626 -4.22 25.41 33.36
N ILE A 627 -2.99 25.89 33.39
CA ILE A 627 -2.59 27.05 34.20
C ILE A 627 -3.41 28.29 33.81
N GLU A 628 -3.76 28.42 32.53
CA GLU A 628 -4.53 29.55 32.00
C GLU A 628 -5.93 29.66 32.61
N ALA A 629 -6.51 28.57 33.14
CA ALA A 629 -7.83 28.59 33.76
C ALA A 629 -7.89 29.46 35.02
N ILE A 630 -6.75 29.66 35.69
CA ILE A 630 -6.66 30.52 36.88
C ILE A 630 -6.99 31.98 36.54
N LYS A 631 -6.70 32.43 35.31
CA LYS A 631 -6.97 33.79 34.85
C LYS A 631 -8.46 34.10 34.64
N ASN A 632 -9.31 33.08 34.64
CA ASN A 632 -10.76 33.25 34.49
C ASN A 632 -11.45 33.68 35.79
N TYR A 633 -10.68 33.78 36.87
CA TYR A 633 -11.19 34.06 38.20
C TYR A 633 -10.46 35.25 38.77
N ASP A 634 -11.22 36.13 39.42
CA ASP A 634 -10.65 37.23 40.19
C ASP A 634 -10.15 36.69 41.53
N TRP A 635 -8.86 36.88 41.78
CA TRP A 635 -8.15 36.42 42.97
C TRP A 635 -7.69 37.64 43.76
N ASP A 636 -8.21 37.76 44.98
CA ASP A 636 -7.76 38.78 45.92
C ASP A 636 -6.29 38.53 46.30
N GLU A 637 -5.43 39.50 45.97
CA GLU A 637 -3.98 39.43 46.18
C GLU A 637 -3.59 39.42 47.67
N GLU A 638 -4.44 39.92 48.58
CA GLU A 638 -4.16 39.86 50.01
C GLU A 638 -4.39 38.45 50.59
N THR A 639 -5.27 37.68 49.97
CA THR A 639 -5.70 36.36 50.46
C THR A 639 -5.28 35.21 49.53
N THR A 640 -4.59 35.49 48.42
CA THR A 640 -4.14 34.48 47.45
C THR A 640 -2.63 34.54 47.24
N ALA A 641 -1.98 33.37 47.34
CA ALA A 641 -0.57 33.21 46.98
C ALA A 641 -0.40 32.36 45.72
N PHE A 642 0.62 32.67 44.92
CA PHE A 642 0.97 31.97 43.67
C PHE A 642 2.34 31.31 43.77
N PHE A 643 2.40 30.02 43.47
CA PHE A 643 3.62 29.22 43.54
C PHE A 643 4.69 29.70 42.55
N SER A 644 4.30 30.13 41.34
CA SER A 644 5.21 30.63 40.31
C SER A 644 5.96 31.90 40.71
N LYS A 645 5.36 32.73 41.58
CA LYS A 645 5.94 33.97 42.11
C LYS A 645 6.89 33.73 43.30
N GLY A 646 7.10 32.47 43.69
CA GLY A 646 7.87 32.13 44.90
C GLY A 646 7.20 32.60 46.20
N GLN A 647 5.91 32.91 46.17
CA GLN A 647 5.17 33.35 47.33
C GLN A 647 4.94 32.18 48.30
N ILE A 648 4.96 32.50 49.59
CA ILE A 648 4.75 31.56 50.68
C ILE A 648 3.41 31.92 51.35
N PRO A 649 2.50 30.96 51.58
CA PRO A 649 1.26 31.21 52.30
C PRO A 649 1.52 31.84 53.68
N ASN A 650 0.72 32.85 54.04
CA ASN A 650 0.77 33.52 55.33
C ASN A 650 -0.56 33.33 56.09
N LYS A 651 -0.70 33.98 57.26
CA LYS A 651 -1.92 33.90 58.09
C LYS A 651 -3.19 34.40 57.39
N LYS A 652 -3.10 35.36 56.46
CA LYS A 652 -4.26 35.84 55.68
C LYS A 652 -4.59 34.97 54.46
N THR A 653 -3.63 34.19 53.96
CA THR A 653 -3.80 33.38 52.75
C THR A 653 -4.90 32.32 52.89
N GLN A 654 -5.90 32.39 52.02
CA GLN A 654 -7.02 31.47 51.89
C GLN A 654 -6.82 30.50 50.73
N PHE A 655 -6.21 30.97 49.64
CA PHE A 655 -5.93 30.18 48.45
C PHE A 655 -4.44 30.16 48.13
N PHE A 656 -3.90 28.98 47.85
CA PHE A 656 -2.54 28.83 47.34
C PHE A 656 -2.57 28.11 45.99
N ILE A 657 -2.14 28.80 44.94
CA ILE A 657 -2.31 28.34 43.57
C ILE A 657 -0.99 27.80 43.04
N ASN A 658 -1.00 26.51 42.69
CA ASN A 658 0.07 25.89 41.94
C ASN A 658 -0.11 26.18 40.44
N ASP A 659 0.28 27.35 40.02
CA ASP A 659 0.24 27.85 38.64
C ASP A 659 1.49 27.46 37.84
N THR A 660 2.05 26.27 38.12
CA THR A 660 3.25 25.75 37.44
C THR A 660 3.08 24.31 36.98
N PHE A 661 3.77 23.93 35.90
CA PHE A 661 3.73 22.56 35.39
C PHE A 661 4.70 21.65 36.17
N GLY A 662 4.23 20.44 36.52
CA GLY A 662 5.08 19.36 37.04
C GLY A 662 5.34 19.38 38.55
N ASN A 663 4.72 20.28 39.31
CA ASN A 663 4.92 20.41 40.75
C ASN A 663 3.80 19.80 41.60
N VAL A 664 2.80 19.15 41.01
CA VAL A 664 1.64 18.57 41.74
C VAL A 664 2.09 17.54 42.79
N ASP A 665 3.14 16.77 42.50
CA ASP A 665 3.67 15.75 43.42
C ASP A 665 4.24 16.35 44.72
N LEU A 666 4.73 17.61 44.70
CA LEU A 666 5.14 18.32 45.91
C LEU A 666 3.95 18.54 46.86
N PHE A 667 2.77 18.80 46.29
CA PHE A 667 1.56 19.05 47.07
C PHE A 667 0.96 17.76 47.60
N TYR A 668 0.97 16.65 46.86
CA TYR A 668 0.58 15.34 47.40
C TYR A 668 1.43 14.95 48.63
N LYS A 669 2.73 15.25 48.60
CA LYS A 669 3.66 14.99 49.73
C LYS A 669 3.46 15.90 50.93
N SER A 670 2.88 17.07 50.70
CA SER A 670 2.73 18.12 51.71
C SER A 670 1.33 18.15 52.30
N ILE A 671 0.31 17.65 51.58
CA ILE A 671 -1.10 17.83 51.91
C ILE A 671 -1.81 16.48 51.83
N PRO A 672 -2.22 15.90 52.99
CA PRO A 672 -2.82 14.56 53.02
C PRO A 672 -4.23 14.54 52.43
N THR A 673 -5.05 15.58 52.62
CA THR A 673 -6.43 15.59 52.13
C THR A 673 -6.52 16.13 50.70
N THR A 674 -6.91 15.30 49.74
CA THR A 674 -6.82 15.62 48.31
C THR A 674 -8.10 15.26 47.54
N PHE A 675 -8.67 16.26 46.85
CA PHE A 675 -9.66 16.06 45.80
C PHE A 675 -8.97 15.83 44.46
N ILE A 676 -9.32 14.74 43.76
CA ILE A 676 -8.82 14.45 42.42
C ILE A 676 -9.81 14.99 41.38
N GLY A 677 -9.39 16.02 40.66
CA GLY A 677 -10.23 16.74 39.70
C GLY A 677 -10.41 16.06 38.34
N ARG A 678 -11.13 16.77 37.47
CA ARG A 678 -11.76 16.33 36.22
C ARG A 678 -12.84 15.29 36.43
N SER A 679 -13.37 15.20 37.64
CA SER A 679 -14.26 14.14 38.08
C SER A 679 -15.73 14.52 38.11
N PHE A 680 -16.04 15.78 37.79
CA PHE A 680 -17.38 16.27 37.46
C PHE A 680 -17.56 16.61 35.97
N GLU A 681 -16.57 16.33 35.11
CA GLU A 681 -16.70 16.56 33.67
C GLU A 681 -17.76 15.63 33.05
N GLU A 682 -18.78 16.18 32.38
CA GLU A 682 -19.86 15.39 31.77
C GLU A 682 -19.39 14.50 30.61
N LYS A 683 -18.36 14.96 29.86
CA LYS A 683 -17.86 14.22 28.70
C LYS A 683 -16.92 13.10 29.16
N ASN A 684 -17.42 11.86 29.18
CA ASN A 684 -16.70 10.65 29.63
C ASN A 684 -15.27 10.51 29.10
N ASN A 685 -14.99 10.89 27.85
CA ASN A 685 -13.64 10.80 27.28
C ASN A 685 -12.63 11.76 27.92
N LYS A 686 -13.08 12.76 28.68
CA LYS A 686 -12.23 13.70 29.40
C LYS A 686 -12.36 13.59 30.92
N ALA A 687 -13.29 12.79 31.43
CA ALA A 687 -13.51 12.64 32.85
C ALA A 687 -12.42 11.78 33.53
N GLY A 688 -12.02 12.17 34.74
CA GLY A 688 -11.02 11.54 35.60
C GLY A 688 -9.58 12.03 35.42
N SER A 689 -8.83 11.95 36.51
CA SER A 689 -7.37 12.18 36.59
C SER A 689 -6.69 11.01 37.32
N ASN A 690 -5.38 10.85 37.13
CA ASN A 690 -4.62 9.73 37.71
C ASN A 690 -4.48 9.89 39.24
N PRO A 691 -5.08 9.01 40.07
CA PRO A 691 -4.99 9.13 41.53
C PRO A 691 -3.72 8.52 42.12
N ILE A 692 -2.95 7.76 41.33
CA ILE A 692 -1.80 6.96 41.81
C ILE A 692 -0.76 7.78 42.59
N PRO A 693 -0.32 8.96 42.11
CA PRO A 693 0.65 9.76 42.85
C PRO A 693 0.15 10.14 44.25
N ALA A 694 -1.13 10.50 44.40
CA ALA A 694 -1.70 10.83 45.71
C ALA A 694 -1.77 9.60 46.65
N ILE A 695 -2.14 8.43 46.13
CA ILE A 695 -2.24 7.20 46.95
C ILE A 695 -0.88 6.79 47.50
N ARG A 696 0.18 7.00 46.71
CA ARG A 696 1.55 6.71 47.13
C ARG A 696 1.97 7.47 48.36
N GLU A 697 1.66 8.77 48.36
CA GLU A 697 1.94 9.66 49.49
C GLU A 697 0.97 9.47 50.66
N GLY A 698 0.04 8.50 50.55
CA GLY A 698 -0.91 8.17 51.61
C GLY A 698 -2.03 9.19 51.74
N CYS A 699 -2.32 9.96 50.69
CA CYS A 699 -3.39 10.95 50.74
C CYS A 699 -4.76 10.31 51.06
N PHE A 700 -5.58 11.03 51.80
CA PHE A 700 -7.03 10.82 51.90
C PHE A 700 -7.68 11.38 50.64
N ILE A 701 -8.16 10.49 49.77
CA ILE A 701 -8.58 10.85 48.41
C ILE A 701 -10.08 10.79 48.28
N PHE A 702 -10.62 11.81 47.64
CA PHE A 702 -11.99 11.83 47.16
C PHE A 702 -12.09 12.39 45.74
N VAL A 703 -13.14 11.99 45.04
CA VAL A 703 -13.31 12.20 43.61
C VAL A 703 -14.79 12.38 43.28
N GLY A 704 -15.12 13.17 42.27
CA GLY A 704 -16.48 13.27 41.72
C GLY A 704 -16.97 11.96 41.09
N TYR A 705 -18.26 11.91 40.77
CA TYR A 705 -18.95 10.72 40.28
C TYR A 705 -18.40 10.18 38.93
N ASN A 706 -17.72 11.01 38.14
CA ASN A 706 -17.26 10.63 36.81
C ASN A 706 -15.74 10.50 36.72
N TYR A 707 -15.22 9.28 36.87
CA TYR A 707 -13.79 8.96 36.71
C TYR A 707 -13.52 7.96 35.57
N TYR A 708 -14.33 8.00 34.51
CA TYR A 708 -14.33 7.06 33.39
C TYR A 708 -12.93 6.69 32.84
N ASN A 709 -12.00 7.64 32.72
CA ASN A 709 -10.68 7.34 32.19
C ASN A 709 -9.79 6.48 33.11
N PHE A 710 -10.15 6.35 34.38
CA PHE A 710 -9.38 5.66 35.42
C PHE A 710 -10.23 4.69 36.24
N THR A 711 -11.36 4.23 35.69
CA THR A 711 -12.27 3.27 36.35
C THR A 711 -11.52 2.04 36.90
N ASP A 712 -10.57 1.48 36.14
CA ASP A 712 -9.76 0.34 36.60
C ASP A 712 -8.98 0.63 37.88
N VAL A 713 -8.48 1.86 38.04
CA VAL A 713 -7.73 2.27 39.23
C VAL A 713 -8.68 2.60 40.36
N PHE A 714 -9.68 3.45 40.14
CA PHE A 714 -10.61 3.87 41.19
C PHE A 714 -11.47 2.72 41.73
N ASP A 715 -11.89 1.77 40.90
CA ASP A 715 -12.62 0.57 41.35
C ASP A 715 -11.76 -0.29 42.28
N GLU A 716 -10.44 -0.37 42.05
CA GLU A 716 -9.54 -1.01 43.02
C GLU A 716 -9.51 -0.22 44.33
N LEU A 717 -9.41 1.10 44.31
CA LEU A 717 -9.40 1.91 45.55
C LEU A 717 -10.69 1.77 46.36
N ILE A 718 -11.83 1.63 45.68
CA ILE A 718 -13.12 1.35 46.33
C ILE A 718 -13.06 0.01 47.05
N LYS A 719 -12.53 -1.05 46.41
CA LYS A 719 -12.36 -2.37 47.04
C LYS A 719 -11.50 -2.31 48.30
N TYR A 720 -10.42 -1.52 48.28
CA TYR A 720 -9.54 -1.31 49.43
C TYR A 720 -10.11 -0.31 50.45
N LYS A 721 -11.27 0.30 50.19
CA LYS A 721 -11.90 1.33 51.05
C LYS A 721 -10.96 2.52 51.33
N ILE A 722 -10.24 2.97 50.30
CA ILE A 722 -9.31 4.11 50.31
C ILE A 722 -9.69 5.18 49.27
N LEU A 723 -11.00 5.33 49.03
CA LEU A 723 -11.57 6.36 48.17
C LEU A 723 -12.96 6.76 48.68
N LYS A 724 -13.28 8.06 48.63
CA LYS A 724 -14.66 8.55 48.71
C LYS A 724 -15.13 9.11 47.36
N VAL A 725 -16.25 8.61 46.85
CA VAL A 725 -16.86 9.09 45.59
C VAL A 725 -18.00 10.07 45.94
N LEU A 726 -17.98 11.26 45.33
CA LEU A 726 -19.00 12.29 45.50
C LEU A 726 -20.13 12.11 44.47
N PRO A 727 -21.39 12.42 44.82
CA PRO A 727 -22.53 12.21 43.93
C PRO A 727 -22.63 13.27 42.83
N ASN A 728 -23.56 13.08 41.89
CA ASN A 728 -23.81 13.99 40.76
C ASN A 728 -24.78 15.15 41.09
N PHE A 729 -24.78 15.65 42.31
CA PHE A 729 -25.56 16.82 42.71
C PHE A 729 -24.82 17.55 43.83
N ASN A 730 -25.18 18.81 44.12
CA ASN A 730 -24.64 19.61 45.22
C ASN A 730 -23.11 19.50 45.37
N HIS A 731 -22.37 19.63 44.27
CA HIS A 731 -20.96 19.25 44.22
C HIS A 731 -20.09 20.04 45.21
N SER A 732 -20.26 21.37 45.31
CA SER A 732 -19.50 22.22 46.24
C SER A 732 -19.77 21.86 47.71
N GLN A 733 -21.03 21.57 48.06
CA GLN A 733 -21.41 21.10 49.39
C GLN A 733 -20.73 19.76 49.73
N HIS A 734 -20.79 18.76 48.84
CA HIS A 734 -20.18 17.46 49.09
C HIS A 734 -18.65 17.48 49.09
N ILE A 735 -18.02 18.40 48.34
CA ILE A 735 -16.60 18.69 48.49
C ILE A 735 -16.33 19.20 49.91
N ALA A 736 -17.06 20.23 50.37
CA ALA A 736 -16.88 20.81 51.70
C ALA A 736 -17.07 19.77 52.81
N GLU A 737 -18.14 18.98 52.78
CA GLU A 737 -18.40 17.91 53.74
C GLU A 737 -17.28 16.87 53.78
N SER A 738 -16.75 16.49 52.61
CA SER A 738 -15.68 15.49 52.53
C SER A 738 -14.36 16.02 53.04
N VAL A 739 -14.03 17.29 52.75
CA VAL A 739 -12.88 17.98 53.32
C VAL A 739 -13.02 18.08 54.83
N GLY A 740 -14.17 18.53 55.33
CA GLY A 740 -14.47 18.62 56.76
C GLY A 740 -14.33 17.26 57.45
N PHE A 741 -14.87 16.20 56.85
CA PHE A 741 -14.74 14.83 57.35
C PHE A 741 -13.28 14.38 57.46
N PHE A 742 -12.47 14.53 56.40
CA PHE A 742 -11.07 14.07 56.44
C PHE A 742 -10.18 14.90 57.37
N LEU A 743 -10.44 16.21 57.46
CA LEU A 743 -9.72 17.08 58.39
C LEU A 743 -10.07 16.80 59.85
N SER A 744 -11.33 16.43 60.15
CA SER A 744 -11.80 16.06 61.50
C SER A 744 -11.69 14.57 61.84
N MET A 745 -11.18 13.75 60.90
CA MET A 745 -11.09 12.31 61.05
C MET A 745 -10.30 11.91 62.31
N LYS A 746 -10.87 11.02 63.13
CA LYS A 746 -10.25 10.50 64.35
C LYS A 746 -8.91 9.83 64.02
N TYR A 747 -7.96 9.90 64.95
CA TYR A 747 -6.63 9.30 64.78
C TYR A 747 -6.69 7.81 64.44
N THR A 748 -7.60 7.06 65.07
CA THR A 748 -7.84 5.63 64.81
C THR A 748 -8.32 5.36 63.38
N ASP A 749 -9.19 6.20 62.83
CA ASP A 749 -9.67 6.04 61.45
C ASP A 749 -8.59 6.44 60.43
N LYS A 750 -7.77 7.45 60.75
CA LYS A 750 -6.58 7.80 59.96
C LYS A 750 -5.58 6.64 59.89
N ILE A 751 -5.33 5.94 61.01
CA ILE A 751 -4.50 4.73 61.03
C ILE A 751 -5.08 3.67 60.11
N LYS A 752 -6.37 3.32 60.25
CA LYS A 752 -7.02 2.30 59.42
C LYS A 752 -6.93 2.61 57.92
N TRP A 753 -7.12 3.87 57.54
CA TRP A 753 -6.95 4.30 56.15
C TRP A 753 -5.49 4.12 55.69
N ASN A 754 -4.54 4.57 56.50
CA ASN A 754 -3.12 4.44 56.18
C ASN A 754 -2.66 2.98 56.08
N GLU A 755 -3.19 2.08 56.92
CA GLU A 755 -2.96 0.64 56.83
C GLU A 755 -3.51 0.06 55.54
N ARG A 756 -4.76 0.39 55.16
CA ARG A 756 -5.34 -0.05 53.88
C ARG A 756 -4.57 0.48 52.68
N ALA A 757 -4.14 1.74 52.73
CA ALA A 757 -3.32 2.35 51.70
C ALA A 757 -1.92 1.71 51.63
N LYS A 758 -1.34 1.37 52.79
CA LYS A 758 -0.08 0.62 52.87
C LYS A 758 -0.23 -0.78 52.28
N GLN A 759 -1.30 -1.49 52.62
CA GLN A 759 -1.59 -2.81 52.06
C GLN A 759 -1.75 -2.73 50.54
N PHE A 760 -2.53 -1.77 50.04
CA PHE A 760 -2.65 -1.51 48.61
C PHE A 760 -1.27 -1.31 47.95
N ARG A 761 -0.38 -0.49 48.54
CA ARG A 761 0.98 -0.29 48.02
C ARG A 761 1.81 -1.58 48.04
N ILE A 762 1.73 -2.38 49.11
CA ILE A 762 2.44 -3.66 49.22
C ILE A 762 1.97 -4.62 48.13
N ASP A 763 0.66 -4.74 47.92
CA ASP A 763 0.07 -5.61 46.90
C ASP A 763 0.47 -5.19 45.47
N LYS A 764 0.81 -3.91 45.28
CA LYS A 764 1.33 -3.39 44.00
C LYS A 764 2.87 -3.33 43.95
N MET A 765 3.60 -3.59 45.03
CA MET A 765 5.06 -3.43 45.10
C MET A 765 5.79 -4.33 44.10
N ASN A 766 5.31 -5.58 43.94
CA ASN A 766 5.89 -6.58 43.04
C ASN A 766 5.43 -6.43 41.58
N THR A 767 4.74 -5.33 41.22
CA THR A 767 4.23 -5.11 39.85
C THR A 767 5.33 -5.24 38.80
N LEU A 768 6.53 -4.70 39.08
CA LEU A 768 7.67 -4.79 38.17
C LEU A 768 8.18 -6.23 38.03
N ASP A 769 8.37 -6.93 39.14
CA ASP A 769 8.88 -8.31 39.14
C ASP A 769 7.91 -9.28 38.48
N ILE A 770 6.61 -9.15 38.77
CA ILE A 770 5.56 -9.94 38.12
C ILE A 770 5.59 -9.71 36.61
N THR A 771 5.66 -8.44 36.19
CA THR A 771 5.67 -8.10 34.77
C THR A 771 6.93 -8.61 34.07
N LEU A 772 8.09 -8.40 34.67
CA LEU A 772 9.36 -8.84 34.12
C LEU A 772 9.45 -10.37 34.04
N LYS A 773 8.99 -11.09 35.07
CA LYS A 773 8.94 -12.55 35.09
C LYS A 773 8.09 -13.11 33.95
N GLU A 774 6.95 -12.48 33.65
CA GLU A 774 6.09 -12.88 32.53
C GLU A 774 6.68 -12.54 31.17
N ILE A 775 7.39 -11.41 31.06
CA ILE A 775 8.17 -11.09 29.86
C ILE A 775 9.24 -12.17 29.64
N ILE A 776 10.07 -12.48 30.63
CA ILE A 776 11.19 -13.43 30.52
C ILE A 776 10.72 -14.84 30.07
N LYS A 777 9.51 -15.27 30.45
CA LYS A 777 8.94 -16.56 30.02
C LYS A 777 8.69 -16.68 28.51
N ILE A 778 8.65 -15.57 27.77
CA ILE A 778 8.36 -15.59 26.34
C ILE A 778 9.57 -16.17 25.56
N LYS A 779 9.47 -17.44 25.17
CA LYS A 779 10.51 -18.20 24.44
C LYS A 779 11.04 -17.47 23.21
N GLY A 780 12.33 -17.16 23.14
CA GLY A 780 12.97 -16.54 21.98
C GLY A 780 12.92 -15.00 21.97
N LEU A 781 12.78 -14.37 23.13
CA LEU A 781 12.95 -12.93 23.30
C LEU A 781 14.38 -12.45 23.04
N GLY A 782 15.35 -13.37 23.06
CA GLY A 782 16.78 -13.10 22.85
C GLY A 782 17.58 -13.30 24.11
#